data_AF-A0A2I2KT15-F1
#
_entry.id   AF-A0A2I2KT15-F1
#
_cell.length_a   1.000
_cell.length_b   1.000
_cell.length_c   1.000
_cell.angle_alpha   90.00
_cell.angle_beta   90.00
_cell.angle_gamma   90.00
#
_symmetry.space_group_name_H-M   'P 1'
#
loop_
_entity.id
_entity.type
_entity.pdbx_description
1 polymer ?
#
loop_
_entity_poly.entity_id
_entity_poly.type
_entity_poly.pdbx_seq_one_letter_code
_entity_poly.pdbx_strand_id
1 'polypeptide(L)'
;MTESVDDRLHRLQTELNGHDRIARHLGLDFTRPIKSLGDGYPENTVSLVGKITERLLKQLWAHHEVPGDPASKALNDLIKGCRPHIRSTNVINALTDIQRLRNRSAHDGYDIAEEDGLLAVRRLLDVLDWFTTTDVASITGDAPSLDPVVEQKAEFLAGLYSTLGYRAIKLFNLSESTVYQLFCRQVGLQAEYVEIMLSRSLEELNQVLTQTGGELLDTQLPKHTRFLVVEDEPATPVAPFADGEIRIVAYQRFVERIIDVPSHVADLAASYPRTSGDGASPIVIAGDVLAADQRTGEMAVTETSDAADILRRLAGTSANVLVIGGAGSGKTTLLKRLVAAESEAITHRYRFYLDMSLKDPVEDFGEFVTRALKPYMDVPRNRVFDVFLYLIRSGSVLCVLDAIDEAVTSTSLAAFLDVFADVAQAMSAESTVVMASRYSFLADSPEVRRLLNSSSLISERLVQQLHAGGVDPLELPQFSVVRLTDLNLHADERVYRVSPLELRLAQQTGRLAGGPSTYVAEHLTDLIAARVEQVLAAAGLTDLRAALDAYLGPAFLADQAVFTLADICTHVGIRCFTAGRVALESFLLAPLFRSAGNGDVALVHTVFQEYFAARWLRTAVGREEAARAREPILTEQVRSFLAHLGADPVASSPRAVPPATYLVGPSHRLLMRRIEQEVLFDEFPVTVRRYNEFLAAVAAQGCSQWDHPDTPPDHSHEPWRERLRNPEYYTDPQYEDFPAICVSWWSAYAFARFEGKRLPTCVEWEVAARGTDGRLFPWGDAFDLAAANCADSWSGRPLVTYEVWKGEIDGGRLRECAPMSVLDHPGNVSPFGIRGMAGNVWEWTSTVFGAINSAAVCGGSYDNPYRAVQASSKALYVRRGSSNAVGFRCVREGQ
;
A
#
# COMPACT_ATOMS: atom_id res chain seq x y z
N MET A 1 6.33 -43.38 11.44
CA MET A 1 6.30 -44.04 12.75
C MET A 1 6.62 -42.97 13.77
N THR A 2 5.70 -42.69 14.69
CA THR A 2 5.92 -41.73 15.78
C THR A 2 7.03 -42.28 16.68
N GLU A 3 8.14 -41.56 16.78
CA GLU A 3 9.21 -41.87 17.73
C GLU A 3 8.66 -41.90 19.16
N SER A 4 9.17 -42.81 19.99
CA SER A 4 8.84 -42.80 21.41
C SER A 4 9.33 -41.51 22.06
N VAL A 5 8.60 -41.02 23.05
CA VAL A 5 8.99 -39.81 23.82
C VAL A 5 10.41 -39.96 24.37
N ASP A 6 10.78 -41.16 24.82
CA ASP A 6 12.12 -41.49 25.32
C ASP A 6 13.22 -41.28 24.27
N ASP A 7 12.97 -41.66 23.00
CA ASP A 7 13.93 -41.45 21.90
C ASP A 7 14.09 -39.97 21.54
N ARG A 8 13.06 -39.15 21.75
CA ARG A 8 13.10 -37.69 21.52
C ARG A 8 13.87 -37.01 22.65
N LEU A 9 13.60 -37.38 23.90
CA LEU A 9 14.32 -36.88 25.08
C LEU A 9 15.80 -37.23 25.03
N HIS A 10 16.15 -38.46 24.62
CA HIS A 10 17.54 -38.89 24.49
C HIS A 10 18.32 -38.08 23.44
N ARG A 11 17.68 -37.73 22.32
CA ARG A 11 18.29 -36.85 21.30
C ARG A 11 18.48 -35.43 21.79
N LEU A 12 17.47 -34.84 22.40
CA LEU A 12 17.57 -33.49 22.97
C LEU A 12 18.66 -33.43 24.04
N GLN A 13 18.80 -34.48 24.87
CA GLN A 13 19.90 -34.58 25.83
C GLN A 13 21.26 -34.63 25.14
N THR A 14 21.38 -35.38 24.04
CA THR A 14 22.62 -35.49 23.26
C THR A 14 22.99 -34.14 22.63
N GLU A 15 22.02 -33.42 22.07
CA GLU A 15 22.20 -32.08 21.52
C GLU A 15 22.61 -31.08 22.62
N LEU A 16 21.94 -31.09 23.78
CA LEU A 16 22.29 -30.23 24.92
C LEU A 16 23.70 -30.48 25.47
N ASN A 17 24.13 -31.75 25.53
CA ASN A 17 25.49 -32.12 25.94
C ASN A 17 26.56 -31.52 25.00
N GLY A 18 26.20 -31.23 23.74
CA GLY A 18 27.07 -30.50 22.80
C GLY A 18 27.46 -29.10 23.29
N HIS A 19 26.73 -28.53 24.26
CA HIS A 19 26.96 -27.20 24.82
C HIS A 19 27.53 -27.23 26.26
N ASP A 20 28.10 -28.36 26.72
CA ASP A 20 28.64 -28.56 28.08
C ASP A 20 29.66 -27.50 28.54
N ARG A 21 30.36 -26.86 27.60
CA ARG A 21 31.30 -25.77 27.92
C ARG A 21 30.57 -24.54 28.47
N ILE A 22 29.44 -24.17 27.88
CA ILE A 22 28.59 -23.07 28.36
C ILE A 22 27.98 -23.44 29.72
N ALA A 23 27.52 -24.69 29.86
CA ALA A 23 26.96 -25.19 31.10
C ALA A 23 27.93 -25.04 32.28
N ARG A 24 29.17 -25.49 32.11
CA ARG A 24 30.23 -25.38 33.13
C ARG A 24 30.61 -23.95 33.44
N HIS A 25 30.74 -23.09 32.43
CA HIS A 25 31.15 -21.70 32.62
C HIS A 25 30.10 -20.90 33.40
N LEU A 26 28.82 -21.06 33.07
CA LEU A 26 27.71 -20.29 33.67
C LEU A 26 27.09 -20.95 34.90
N GLY A 27 27.67 -22.07 35.37
CA GLY A 27 27.11 -22.88 36.47
C GLY A 27 25.66 -23.31 36.20
N LEU A 28 25.38 -23.69 34.95
CA LEU A 28 24.08 -24.15 34.47
C LEU A 28 24.04 -25.68 34.39
N ASP A 29 22.85 -26.24 34.57
CA ASP A 29 22.61 -27.68 34.51
C ASP A 29 21.58 -27.97 33.41
N PHE A 30 22.07 -28.33 32.24
CA PHE A 30 21.23 -28.63 31.06
C PHE A 30 20.56 -30.00 31.14
N THR A 31 20.89 -30.83 32.13
CA THR A 31 20.23 -32.14 32.33
C THR A 31 18.89 -32.01 33.04
N ARG A 32 18.72 -30.97 33.87
CA ARG A 32 17.49 -30.76 34.66
C ARG A 32 16.22 -30.51 33.84
N PRO A 33 16.22 -29.68 32.77
CA PRO A 33 15.04 -29.50 31.95
C PRO A 33 14.54 -30.82 31.35
N ILE A 34 15.44 -31.63 30.80
CA ILE A 34 15.09 -32.93 30.21
C ILE A 34 14.56 -33.90 31.26
N LYS A 35 15.20 -33.95 32.43
CA LYS A 35 14.76 -34.81 33.53
C LYS A 35 13.37 -34.42 34.04
N SER A 36 13.11 -33.13 34.26
CA SER A 36 11.80 -32.64 34.68
C SER A 36 10.71 -32.99 33.65
N LEU A 37 11.03 -32.92 32.37
CA LEU A 37 10.10 -33.29 31.30
C LEU A 37 9.82 -34.79 31.30
N GLY A 38 10.85 -35.63 31.44
CA GLY A 38 10.70 -37.09 31.57
C GLY A 38 9.99 -37.52 32.86
N ASP A 39 10.07 -36.74 33.93
CA ASP A 39 9.36 -36.96 35.19
C ASP A 39 7.89 -36.48 35.12
N GLY A 40 7.43 -35.93 33.98
CA GLY A 40 6.05 -35.51 33.76
C GLY A 40 5.72 -34.08 34.24
N TYR A 41 6.73 -33.21 34.40
CA TYR A 41 6.58 -31.83 34.86
C TYR A 41 7.03 -30.81 33.78
N PRO A 42 6.24 -30.60 32.70
CA PRO A 42 6.59 -29.69 31.61
C PRO A 42 6.67 -28.22 32.04
N GLU A 43 5.88 -27.78 33.02
CA GLU A 43 5.93 -26.44 33.61
C GLU A 43 7.27 -26.16 34.31
N ASN A 44 7.82 -27.17 34.98
CA ASN A 44 9.16 -27.08 35.58
C ASN A 44 10.24 -26.99 34.51
N THR A 45 10.06 -27.70 33.39
CA THR A 45 10.95 -27.64 32.23
C THR A 45 10.98 -26.24 31.63
N VAL A 46 9.82 -25.67 31.35
CA VAL A 46 9.67 -24.30 30.82
C VAL A 46 10.31 -23.27 31.76
N SER A 47 10.09 -23.41 33.07
CA SER A 47 10.69 -22.53 34.10
C SER A 47 12.22 -22.60 34.11
N LEU A 48 12.79 -23.81 34.01
CA LEU A 48 14.24 -24.03 33.96
C LEU A 48 14.86 -23.48 32.67
N VAL A 49 14.20 -23.71 31.52
CA VAL A 49 14.61 -23.12 30.24
C VAL A 49 14.63 -21.60 30.33
N GLY A 50 13.58 -20.98 30.87
CA GLY A 50 13.53 -19.54 31.07
C GLY A 50 14.68 -19.00 31.92
N LYS A 51 15.07 -19.70 32.99
CA LYS A 51 16.22 -19.33 33.84
C LYS A 51 17.55 -19.45 33.12
N ILE A 52 17.72 -20.50 32.32
CA ILE A 52 18.92 -20.69 31.48
C ILE A 52 19.03 -19.52 30.50
N THR A 53 17.96 -19.20 29.78
CA THR A 53 17.90 -18.10 28.83
C THR A 53 18.18 -16.74 29.48
N GLU A 54 17.62 -16.47 30.67
CA GLU A 54 17.94 -15.25 31.42
C GLU A 54 19.44 -15.14 31.72
N ARG A 55 20.10 -16.22 32.14
CA ARG A 55 21.55 -16.17 32.42
C ARG A 55 22.37 -15.90 31.16
N LEU A 56 22.00 -16.50 30.04
CA LEU A 56 22.65 -16.25 28.75
C LEU A 56 22.53 -14.78 28.34
N LEU A 57 21.31 -14.22 28.40
CA LEU A 57 21.08 -12.82 28.04
C LEU A 57 21.76 -11.83 28.99
N LYS A 58 21.88 -12.16 30.29
CA LYS A 58 22.64 -11.33 31.24
C LYS A 58 24.13 -11.23 30.89
N GLN A 59 24.71 -12.31 30.37
CA GLN A 59 26.10 -12.28 29.88
C GLN A 59 26.23 -11.44 28.62
N LEU A 60 25.32 -11.64 27.66
CA LEU A 60 25.28 -10.86 26.43
C LEU A 60 25.11 -9.35 26.71
N TRP A 61 24.25 -9.01 27.68
CA TRP A 61 24.04 -7.64 28.14
C TRP A 61 25.31 -7.01 28.70
N ALA A 62 26.04 -7.75 29.55
CA ALA A 62 27.29 -7.27 30.13
C ALA A 62 28.39 -7.11 29.06
N HIS A 63 28.45 -8.04 28.11
CA HIS A 63 29.43 -8.03 27.03
C HIS A 63 29.28 -6.82 26.11
N HIS A 64 28.06 -6.49 25.69
CA HIS A 64 27.78 -5.34 24.82
C HIS A 64 27.59 -4.01 25.56
N GLU A 65 27.94 -3.96 26.86
CA GLU A 65 27.82 -2.77 27.70
C GLU A 65 26.42 -2.11 27.65
N VAL A 66 25.37 -2.92 27.53
CA VAL A 66 23.99 -2.42 27.38
C VAL A 66 23.62 -1.59 28.62
N PRO A 67 23.06 -0.37 28.46
CA PRO A 67 22.83 0.52 29.59
C PRO A 67 21.92 -0.06 30.69
N GLY A 68 22.40 -0.03 31.94
CA GLY A 68 21.66 -0.43 33.13
C GLY A 68 22.07 -1.79 33.70
N ASP A 69 21.64 -2.07 34.94
CA ASP A 69 22.00 -3.32 35.63
C ASP A 69 21.09 -4.49 35.21
N PRO A 70 21.63 -5.51 34.50
CA PRO A 70 20.84 -6.64 34.01
C PRO A 70 20.34 -7.56 35.15
N ALA A 71 20.89 -7.49 36.35
CA ALA A 71 20.44 -8.31 37.48
C ALA A 71 18.99 -7.99 37.90
N SER A 72 18.57 -6.74 37.72
CA SER A 72 17.25 -6.21 38.07
C SER A 72 16.17 -6.42 36.99
N LYS A 73 16.56 -6.89 35.80
CA LYS A 73 15.70 -6.94 34.61
C LYS A 73 14.94 -8.26 34.49
N ALA A 74 13.68 -8.18 34.10
CA ALA A 74 12.89 -9.35 33.72
C ALA A 74 13.33 -9.87 32.35
N LEU A 75 12.98 -11.13 32.02
CA LEU A 75 13.34 -11.73 30.72
C LEU A 75 12.89 -10.89 29.51
N ASN A 76 11.72 -10.24 29.57
CA ASN A 76 11.27 -9.33 28.51
C ASN A 76 12.25 -8.17 28.28
N ASP A 77 12.70 -7.56 29.37
CA ASP A 77 13.59 -6.40 29.32
C ASP A 77 14.97 -6.83 28.84
N LEU A 78 15.45 -7.99 29.29
CA LEU A 78 16.69 -8.62 28.81
C LEU A 78 16.63 -8.90 27.31
N ILE A 79 15.55 -9.49 26.81
CA ILE A 79 15.35 -9.73 25.37
C ILE A 79 15.38 -8.40 24.62
N LYS A 80 14.64 -7.37 25.08
CA LYS A 80 14.58 -6.06 24.42
C LYS A 80 15.95 -5.36 24.38
N GLY A 81 16.68 -5.34 25.48
CA GLY A 81 17.98 -4.67 25.52
C GLY A 81 19.07 -5.43 24.75
N CYS A 82 18.99 -6.75 24.67
CA CYS A 82 19.90 -7.55 23.85
C CYS A 82 19.47 -7.66 22.37
N ARG A 83 18.19 -7.37 22.03
CA ARG A 83 17.65 -7.51 20.67
C ARG A 83 18.50 -6.85 19.57
N PRO A 84 19.06 -5.64 19.76
CA PRO A 84 19.93 -5.02 18.75
C PRO A 84 21.18 -5.82 18.41
N HIS A 85 21.62 -6.69 19.32
CA HIS A 85 22.84 -7.50 19.19
C HIS A 85 22.54 -8.93 18.68
N ILE A 86 21.27 -9.30 18.52
CA ILE A 86 20.85 -10.62 18.05
C ILE A 86 20.35 -10.52 16.61
N ARG A 87 21.22 -10.84 15.65
CA ARG A 87 20.87 -10.72 14.21
C ARG A 87 20.02 -11.88 13.65
N SER A 88 19.88 -12.98 14.39
CA SER A 88 19.16 -14.17 13.91
C SER A 88 17.68 -14.14 14.27
N THR A 89 16.80 -14.10 13.25
CA THR A 89 15.34 -14.18 13.44
C THR A 89 14.91 -15.48 14.10
N ASN A 90 15.58 -16.60 13.81
CA ASN A 90 15.29 -17.88 14.46
C ASN A 90 15.52 -17.80 15.97
N VAL A 91 16.55 -17.05 16.39
CA VAL A 91 16.89 -16.87 17.81
C VAL A 91 15.93 -15.90 18.47
N ILE A 92 15.58 -14.78 17.82
CA ILE A 92 14.55 -13.87 18.34
C ILE A 92 13.22 -14.61 18.50
N ASN A 93 12.80 -15.38 17.49
CA ASN A 93 11.59 -16.19 17.57
C ASN A 93 11.68 -17.22 18.69
N ALA A 94 12.82 -17.89 18.85
CA ALA A 94 13.06 -18.82 19.94
C ALA A 94 12.97 -18.13 21.32
N LEU A 95 13.54 -16.93 21.48
CA LEU A 95 13.49 -16.15 22.72
C LEU A 95 12.05 -15.71 23.04
N THR A 96 11.32 -15.24 22.03
CA THR A 96 9.91 -14.86 22.15
C THR A 96 9.03 -16.06 22.50
N ASP A 97 9.27 -17.21 21.87
CA ASP A 97 8.58 -18.47 22.18
C ASP A 97 8.84 -18.90 23.63
N ILE A 98 10.10 -18.87 24.08
CA ILE A 98 10.49 -19.18 25.46
C ILE A 98 9.80 -18.22 26.45
N GLN A 99 9.81 -16.92 26.16
CA GLN A 99 9.14 -15.91 26.98
C GLN A 99 7.63 -16.16 27.06
N ARG A 100 6.99 -16.44 25.92
CA ARG A 100 5.56 -16.72 25.84
C ARG A 100 5.20 -17.96 26.65
N LEU A 101 5.95 -19.05 26.49
CA LEU A 101 5.75 -20.28 27.23
C LEU A 101 5.92 -20.07 28.74
N ARG A 102 6.93 -19.30 29.15
CA ARG A 102 7.16 -18.97 30.57
C ARG A 102 6.06 -18.10 31.16
N ASN A 103 5.56 -17.11 30.42
CA ASN A 103 4.45 -16.28 30.88
C ASN A 103 3.17 -17.11 31.04
N ARG A 104 2.94 -18.06 30.13
CA ARG A 104 1.83 -19.03 30.23
C ARG A 104 1.98 -19.92 31.45
N SER A 105 3.18 -20.45 31.73
CA SER A 105 3.41 -21.33 32.89
C SER A 105 3.30 -20.62 34.24
N ALA A 106 3.34 -19.27 34.26
CA ALA A 106 3.23 -18.46 35.47
C ALA A 106 1.80 -17.95 35.75
N HIS A 107 0.84 -18.21 34.86
CA HIS A 107 -0.55 -17.81 35.05
C HIS A 107 -1.35 -18.95 35.69
N ASP A 108 -1.97 -18.69 36.85
CA ASP A 108 -2.85 -19.65 37.53
C ASP A 108 -4.05 -19.98 36.63
N GLY A 109 -4.03 -21.16 36.00
CA GLY A 109 -5.17 -21.69 35.22
C GLY A 109 -4.87 -22.18 33.80
N TYR A 110 -3.62 -22.11 33.32
CA TYR A 110 -3.22 -22.73 32.05
C TYR A 110 -2.41 -24.00 32.28
N ASP A 111 -2.89 -25.13 31.74
CA ASP A 111 -2.16 -26.40 31.77
C ASP A 111 -1.09 -26.41 30.67
N ILE A 112 0.17 -26.65 31.04
CA ILE A 112 1.29 -26.70 30.10
C ILE A 112 1.39 -28.13 29.56
N ALA A 113 1.27 -28.29 28.25
CA ALA A 113 1.36 -29.61 27.63
C ALA A 113 2.82 -30.10 27.57
N GLU A 114 3.02 -31.42 27.48
CA GLU A 114 4.34 -32.01 27.26
C GLU A 114 5.00 -31.50 25.97
N GLU A 115 4.20 -31.23 24.93
CA GLU A 115 4.66 -30.61 23.68
C GLU A 115 5.21 -29.19 23.86
N ASP A 116 4.60 -28.40 24.76
CA ASP A 116 5.10 -27.05 25.11
C ASP A 116 6.48 -27.15 25.79
N GLY A 117 6.68 -28.18 26.63
CA GLY A 117 7.97 -28.47 27.27
C GLY A 117 9.05 -28.88 26.26
N LEU A 118 8.71 -29.76 25.30
CA LEU A 118 9.59 -30.15 24.20
C LEU A 118 9.97 -28.96 23.32
N LEU A 119 8.99 -28.11 22.98
CA LEU A 119 9.21 -26.90 22.20
C LEU A 119 10.16 -25.94 22.93
N ALA A 120 9.97 -25.72 24.24
CA ALA A 120 10.85 -24.86 25.03
C ALA A 120 12.32 -25.33 24.98
N VAL A 121 12.56 -26.64 25.11
CA VAL A 121 13.92 -27.21 25.01
C VAL A 121 14.49 -27.04 23.61
N ARG A 122 13.69 -27.23 22.56
CA ARG A 122 14.17 -27.04 21.18
C ARG A 122 14.52 -25.59 20.89
N ARG A 123 13.72 -24.65 21.38
CA ARG A 123 14.03 -23.21 21.29
C ARG A 123 15.28 -22.84 22.09
N LEU A 124 15.49 -23.47 23.24
CA LEU A 124 16.74 -23.30 23.98
C LEU A 124 17.95 -23.75 23.15
N LEU A 125 17.84 -24.86 22.42
CA LEU A 125 18.89 -25.31 21.52
C LEU A 125 19.13 -24.32 20.37
N ASP A 126 18.09 -23.78 19.75
CA ASP A 126 18.23 -22.73 18.72
C ASP A 126 19.03 -21.52 19.26
N VAL A 127 18.79 -21.14 20.53
CA VAL A 127 19.51 -20.06 21.22
C VAL A 127 20.96 -20.48 21.53
N LEU A 128 21.18 -21.67 22.09
CA LEU A 128 22.50 -22.18 22.45
C LEU A 128 23.40 -22.39 21.23
N ASP A 129 22.86 -22.91 20.13
CA ASP A 129 23.56 -23.06 18.86
C ASP A 129 24.06 -21.69 18.40
N TRP A 130 23.20 -20.67 18.38
CA TRP A 130 23.60 -19.32 18.01
C TRP A 130 24.69 -18.73 18.92
N PHE A 131 24.56 -18.89 20.24
CA PHE A 131 25.59 -18.48 21.19
C PHE A 131 26.92 -19.21 20.93
N THR A 132 26.88 -20.50 20.55
CA THR A 132 28.10 -21.26 20.22
C THR A 132 28.70 -20.98 18.84
N THR A 133 27.92 -20.49 17.88
CA THR A 133 28.42 -20.24 16.52
C THR A 133 28.87 -18.81 16.30
N THR A 134 28.29 -17.86 17.05
CA THR A 134 28.46 -16.43 16.80
C THR A 134 29.24 -15.75 17.92
N ASP A 135 29.24 -16.31 19.14
CA ASP A 135 29.52 -15.51 20.34
C ASP A 135 30.21 -16.29 21.49
N VAL A 136 31.00 -17.33 21.18
CA VAL A 136 31.70 -18.15 22.21
C VAL A 136 32.73 -17.32 23.00
N ALA A 137 33.24 -16.26 22.38
CA ALA A 137 34.21 -15.33 22.96
C ALA A 137 33.65 -14.58 24.18
N SER A 138 32.40 -14.10 24.10
CA SER A 138 31.74 -13.33 25.17
C SER A 138 31.50 -14.14 26.44
N ILE A 139 31.32 -15.47 26.31
CA ILE A 139 31.06 -16.36 27.45
C ILE A 139 32.36 -16.89 28.06
N THR A 140 33.45 -17.09 27.30
CA THR A 140 34.63 -17.81 27.84
C THR A 140 35.81 -16.93 28.21
N GLY A 141 35.82 -15.65 27.80
CA GLY A 141 36.85 -14.67 28.17
C GLY A 141 38.24 -14.89 27.56
N ASP A 142 38.42 -15.92 26.74
CA ASP A 142 39.73 -16.38 26.23
C ASP A 142 39.96 -16.10 24.72
N ALA A 143 39.20 -15.19 24.10
CA ALA A 143 39.41 -14.81 22.71
C ALA A 143 40.06 -13.41 22.60
N PRO A 144 40.98 -13.18 21.65
CA PRO A 144 41.45 -11.83 21.36
C PRO A 144 40.25 -10.94 20.99
N SER A 145 40.24 -9.70 21.51
CA SER A 145 39.24 -8.69 21.14
C SER A 145 39.40 -8.40 19.66
N LEU A 146 38.43 -8.80 18.85
CA LEU A 146 38.44 -8.45 17.44
C LEU A 146 38.24 -6.95 17.28
N ASP A 147 38.81 -6.41 16.22
CA ASP A 147 38.44 -5.09 15.74
C ASP A 147 36.93 -5.07 15.42
N PRO A 148 36.16 -4.08 15.91
CA PRO A 148 34.70 -4.03 15.72
C PRO A 148 34.24 -4.12 14.27
N VAL A 149 35.05 -3.64 13.31
CA VAL A 149 34.72 -3.68 11.88
C VAL A 149 34.91 -5.09 11.31
N VAL A 150 35.94 -5.81 11.76
CA VAL A 150 36.18 -7.21 11.38
C VAL A 150 35.10 -8.10 11.96
N GLU A 151 34.74 -7.89 13.22
CA GLU A 151 33.66 -8.59 13.90
C GLU A 151 32.34 -8.39 13.16
N GLN A 152 31.94 -7.15 12.89
CA GLN A 152 30.70 -6.84 12.17
C GLN A 152 30.62 -7.53 10.79
N LYS A 153 31.74 -7.55 10.05
CA LYS A 153 31.84 -8.17 8.72
C LYS A 153 31.86 -9.70 8.80
N ALA A 154 32.54 -10.28 9.78
CA ALA A 154 32.55 -11.71 10.03
C ALA A 154 31.15 -12.23 10.41
N GLU A 155 30.42 -11.48 11.24
CA GLU A 155 29.02 -11.76 11.55
C GLU A 155 28.11 -11.63 10.33
N PHE A 156 28.33 -10.62 9.49
CA PHE A 156 27.58 -10.44 8.25
C PHE A 156 27.77 -11.65 7.31
N LEU A 157 29.01 -12.11 7.13
CA LEU A 157 29.29 -13.29 6.32
C LEU A 157 28.70 -14.57 6.92
N ALA A 158 28.81 -14.76 8.23
CA ALA A 158 28.21 -15.91 8.90
C ALA A 158 26.68 -15.96 8.71
N GLY A 159 26.00 -14.82 8.89
CA GLY A 159 24.56 -14.72 8.65
C GLY A 159 24.17 -14.94 7.19
N LEU A 160 24.94 -14.38 6.25
CA LEU A 160 24.71 -14.59 4.81
C LEU A 160 24.86 -16.06 4.42
N TYR A 161 25.93 -16.73 4.83
CA TYR A 161 26.14 -18.16 4.51
C TYR A 161 25.12 -19.06 5.20
N SER A 162 24.70 -18.72 6.42
CA SER A 162 23.55 -19.37 7.08
C SER A 162 22.29 -19.25 6.24
N THR A 163 22.01 -18.05 5.72
CA THR A 163 20.87 -17.77 4.83
C THR A 163 20.95 -18.57 3.51
N LEU A 164 22.16 -18.80 3.00
CA LEU A 164 22.41 -19.65 1.82
C LEU A 164 22.31 -21.16 2.12
N GLY A 165 21.99 -21.54 3.36
CA GLY A 165 21.79 -22.91 3.82
C GLY A 165 23.08 -23.60 4.27
N TYR A 166 24.15 -22.87 4.56
CA TYR A 166 25.36 -23.43 5.15
C TYR A 166 25.30 -23.41 6.68
N ARG A 167 25.87 -24.43 7.32
CA ARG A 167 26.12 -24.47 8.76
C ARG A 167 27.56 -24.03 9.05
N ALA A 168 27.75 -23.15 10.03
CA ALA A 168 29.08 -22.83 10.55
C ALA A 168 29.65 -24.06 11.31
N ILE A 169 30.84 -24.49 10.91
CA ILE A 169 31.53 -25.66 11.49
C ILE A 169 32.64 -25.23 12.44
N LYS A 170 33.41 -24.19 12.07
CA LYS A 170 34.49 -23.65 12.90
C LYS A 170 34.60 -22.13 12.74
N LEU A 171 34.92 -21.45 13.84
CA LEU A 171 35.27 -20.04 13.92
C LEU A 171 36.56 -19.93 14.75
N PHE A 172 37.61 -19.29 14.21
CA PHE A 172 38.83 -18.98 14.95
C PHE A 172 39.16 -17.50 14.83
N ASN A 173 39.41 -16.86 15.97
CA ASN A 173 39.95 -15.51 16.03
C ASN A 173 41.48 -15.66 16.09
N LEU A 174 42.16 -15.44 14.96
CA LEU A 174 43.60 -15.67 14.82
C LEU A 174 44.42 -14.48 15.33
N SER A 175 43.89 -13.26 15.19
CA SER A 175 44.43 -12.01 15.73
C SER A 175 43.30 -11.00 15.95
N GLU A 176 43.59 -9.81 16.48
CA GLU A 176 42.60 -8.72 16.56
C GLU A 176 42.05 -8.31 15.18
N SER A 177 42.83 -8.53 14.11
CA SER A 177 42.48 -8.11 12.76
C SER A 177 42.07 -9.26 11.84
N THR A 178 42.17 -10.53 12.28
CA THR A 178 42.03 -11.71 11.42
C THR A 178 41.11 -12.79 12.02
N VAL A 179 40.08 -13.15 11.26
CA VAL A 179 39.09 -14.19 11.59
C VAL A 179 39.05 -15.27 10.52
N TYR A 180 38.96 -16.52 10.96
CA TYR A 180 38.73 -17.68 10.11
C TYR A 180 37.35 -18.27 10.33
N GLN A 181 36.64 -18.61 9.25
CA GLN A 181 35.33 -19.25 9.26
C GLN A 181 35.29 -20.43 8.28
N LEU A 182 34.75 -21.56 8.74
CA LEU A 182 34.48 -22.75 7.92
C LEU A 182 32.99 -23.05 7.92
N PHE A 183 32.40 -23.14 6.72
CA PHE A 183 31.00 -23.44 6.50
C PHE A 183 30.84 -24.77 5.75
N CYS A 184 29.75 -25.48 6.02
CA CYS A 184 29.38 -26.72 5.34
C CYS A 184 27.90 -26.75 4.98
N ARG A 185 27.58 -27.20 3.78
CA ARG A 185 26.20 -27.47 3.34
C ARG A 185 26.11 -28.87 2.76
N GLN A 186 25.09 -29.63 3.14
CA GLN A 186 24.78 -30.91 2.50
C GLN A 186 23.83 -30.69 1.32
N VAL A 187 24.21 -31.19 0.14
CA VAL A 187 23.40 -31.18 -1.08
C VAL A 187 23.29 -32.63 -1.56
N GLY A 188 22.18 -33.30 -1.21
CA GLY A 188 22.03 -34.73 -1.44
C GLY A 188 23.05 -35.56 -0.63
N LEU A 189 23.89 -36.33 -1.32
CA LEU A 189 24.97 -37.12 -0.70
C LEU A 189 26.31 -36.38 -0.63
N GLN A 190 26.40 -35.18 -1.20
CA GLN A 190 27.63 -34.40 -1.25
C GLN A 190 27.64 -33.32 -0.16
N ALA A 191 28.82 -33.05 0.38
CA ALA A 191 29.07 -31.95 1.31
C ALA A 191 29.91 -30.89 0.61
N GLU A 192 29.39 -29.66 0.59
CA GLU A 192 30.10 -28.48 0.08
C GLU A 192 30.71 -27.73 1.25
N TYR A 193 32.00 -27.45 1.18
CA TYR A 193 32.72 -26.68 2.20
C TYR A 193 33.18 -25.34 1.64
N VAL A 194 32.96 -24.28 2.42
CA VAL A 194 33.42 -22.93 2.11
C VAL A 194 34.30 -22.44 3.24
N GLU A 195 35.54 -22.09 2.91
CA GLU A 195 36.55 -21.59 3.82
C GLU A 195 36.79 -20.09 3.56
N ILE A 196 36.61 -19.27 4.59
CA ILE A 196 36.76 -17.81 4.52
C ILE A 196 37.73 -17.37 5.60
N MET A 197 38.78 -16.65 5.19
CA MET A 197 39.65 -15.92 6.12
C MET A 197 39.49 -14.42 5.85
N LEU A 198 38.96 -13.69 6.83
CA LEU A 198 38.75 -12.25 6.77
C LEU A 198 39.88 -11.55 7.54
N SER A 199 40.58 -10.60 6.93
CA SER A 199 41.64 -9.83 7.60
C SER A 199 41.67 -8.35 7.19
N ARG A 200 42.02 -7.45 8.13
CA ARG A 200 42.39 -6.05 7.79
C ARG A 200 43.86 -5.92 7.35
N SER A 201 44.72 -6.86 7.75
CA SER A 201 46.16 -6.79 7.52
C SER A 201 46.60 -7.82 6.48
N LEU A 202 46.95 -7.34 5.28
CA LEU A 202 47.52 -8.19 4.24
C LEU A 202 48.85 -8.84 4.69
N GLU A 203 49.62 -8.14 5.53
CA GLU A 203 50.87 -8.66 6.10
C GLU A 203 50.61 -9.82 7.05
N GLU A 204 49.67 -9.69 7.99
CA GLU A 204 49.28 -10.78 8.90
C GLU A 204 48.72 -11.97 8.13
N LEU A 205 47.85 -11.71 7.15
CA LEU A 205 47.29 -12.74 6.28
C LEU A 205 48.40 -13.55 5.59
N ASN A 206 49.38 -12.86 5.00
CA ASN A 206 50.53 -13.49 4.35
C ASN A 206 51.42 -14.25 5.35
N GLN A 207 51.62 -13.72 6.56
CA GLN A 207 52.39 -14.38 7.60
C GLN A 207 51.73 -15.70 8.03
N VAL A 208 50.41 -15.68 8.27
CA VAL A 208 49.62 -16.87 8.60
C VAL A 208 49.71 -17.91 7.49
N LEU A 209 49.56 -17.51 6.23
CA LEU A 209 49.65 -18.41 5.08
C LEU A 209 51.04 -19.01 4.89
N THR A 210 52.09 -18.21 5.09
CA THR A 210 53.49 -18.66 5.00
C THR A 210 53.81 -19.66 6.11
N GLN A 211 53.33 -19.41 7.33
CA GLN A 211 53.53 -20.31 8.47
C GLN A 211 52.77 -21.63 8.34
N THR A 212 51.58 -21.59 7.75
CA THR A 212 50.72 -22.77 7.57
C THR A 212 50.95 -23.50 6.25
N GLY A 213 51.84 -23.00 5.38
CA GLY A 213 52.05 -23.56 4.05
C GLY A 213 50.82 -23.50 3.14
N GLY A 214 49.88 -22.59 3.41
CA GLY A 214 48.60 -22.48 2.70
C GLY A 214 47.50 -23.44 3.18
N GLU A 215 47.78 -24.29 4.18
CA GLU A 215 46.80 -25.20 4.80
C GLU A 215 46.46 -24.76 6.22
N LEU A 216 45.39 -23.96 6.36
CA LEU A 216 44.94 -23.42 7.65
C LEU A 216 44.32 -24.48 8.56
N LEU A 217 43.80 -25.55 7.97
CA LEU A 217 43.15 -26.67 8.65
C LEU A 217 43.38 -27.95 7.85
N ASP A 218 44.16 -28.87 8.41
CA ASP A 218 44.29 -30.24 7.92
C ASP A 218 42.97 -30.98 8.21
N THR A 219 42.06 -30.91 7.24
CA THR A 219 40.81 -31.65 7.26
C THR A 219 40.86 -32.64 6.11
N GLN A 220 40.62 -33.92 6.38
CA GLN A 220 40.44 -34.95 5.33
C GLN A 220 39.16 -34.75 4.48
N LEU A 221 38.63 -33.53 4.43
CA LEU A 221 37.38 -33.17 3.79
C LEU A 221 37.68 -32.43 2.47
N PRO A 222 37.04 -32.78 1.35
CA PRO A 222 37.26 -32.10 0.07
C PRO A 222 36.72 -30.66 0.14
N LYS A 223 37.62 -29.68 0.08
CA LYS A 223 37.29 -28.24 0.11
C LYS A 223 37.07 -27.74 -1.33
N HIS A 224 35.86 -27.30 -1.67
CA HIS A 224 35.53 -26.87 -3.03
C HIS A 224 35.84 -25.39 -3.30
N THR A 225 35.89 -24.53 -2.27
CA THR A 225 36.16 -23.10 -2.46
C THR A 225 36.87 -22.47 -1.25
N ARG A 226 38.04 -21.85 -1.48
CA ARG A 226 38.80 -21.11 -0.45
C ARG A 226 38.91 -19.63 -0.81
N PHE A 227 38.43 -18.75 0.08
CA PHE A 227 38.51 -17.30 -0.10
C PHE A 227 39.31 -16.64 1.01
N LEU A 228 40.18 -15.75 0.60
CA LEU A 228 40.92 -14.84 1.46
C LEU A 228 40.35 -13.44 1.22
N VAL A 229 39.64 -12.92 2.21
CA VAL A 229 38.92 -11.66 2.10
C VAL A 229 39.68 -10.58 2.86
N VAL A 230 40.23 -9.63 2.12
CA VAL A 230 40.96 -8.49 2.70
C VAL A 230 40.02 -7.30 2.78
N GLU A 231 40.07 -6.56 3.87
CA GLU A 231 39.13 -5.47 4.10
C GLU A 231 39.25 -4.35 3.06
N ASP A 232 40.49 -3.89 2.83
CA ASP A 232 40.82 -2.85 1.88
C ASP A 232 41.16 -3.43 0.51
N GLU A 233 40.96 -2.61 -0.52
CA GLU A 233 41.47 -2.94 -1.84
C GLU A 233 43.01 -2.90 -1.82
N PRO A 234 43.70 -4.02 -2.07
CA PRO A 234 45.14 -4.06 -1.93
C PRO A 234 45.79 -3.15 -2.97
N ALA A 235 46.68 -2.26 -2.54
CA ALA A 235 47.38 -1.31 -3.40
C ALA A 235 48.22 -1.98 -4.51
N THR A 236 48.52 -3.27 -4.36
CA THR A 236 49.23 -4.10 -5.35
C THR A 236 48.45 -5.40 -5.58
N PRO A 237 48.28 -5.87 -6.83
CA PRO A 237 47.63 -7.15 -7.09
C PRO A 237 48.39 -8.27 -6.39
N VAL A 238 47.70 -9.03 -5.53
CA VAL A 238 48.34 -10.15 -4.84
C VAL A 238 48.57 -11.29 -5.84
N ALA A 239 49.80 -11.81 -5.90
CA ALA A 239 50.12 -12.93 -6.78
C ALA A 239 49.24 -14.14 -6.40
N PRO A 240 48.63 -14.84 -7.38
CA PRO A 240 47.88 -16.04 -7.10
C PRO A 240 48.80 -17.09 -6.44
N PHE A 241 48.33 -17.71 -5.37
CA PHE A 241 49.03 -18.86 -4.78
C PHE A 241 49.14 -19.98 -5.82
N ALA A 242 50.26 -20.71 -5.78
CA ALA A 242 50.73 -21.62 -6.83
C ALA A 242 49.71 -22.68 -7.30
N ASP A 243 48.70 -23.01 -6.49
CA ASP A 243 47.73 -24.08 -6.75
C ASP A 243 46.37 -23.61 -7.32
N GLY A 244 46.12 -22.31 -7.49
CA GLY A 244 44.88 -21.80 -8.11
C GLY A 244 43.58 -22.01 -7.30
N GLU A 245 43.62 -22.72 -6.17
CA GLU A 245 42.48 -23.01 -5.29
C GLU A 245 42.12 -21.86 -4.32
N ILE A 246 43.04 -20.94 -4.05
CA ILE A 246 42.89 -19.84 -3.07
C ILE A 246 42.75 -18.50 -3.80
N ARG A 247 41.67 -17.76 -3.53
CA ARG A 247 41.42 -16.43 -4.13
C ARG A 247 41.49 -15.34 -3.07
N ILE A 248 42.46 -14.43 -3.20
CA ILE A 248 42.49 -13.17 -2.43
C ILE A 248 41.61 -12.14 -3.13
N VAL A 249 40.64 -11.59 -2.40
CA VAL A 249 39.67 -10.64 -2.92
C VAL A 249 39.38 -9.58 -1.86
N ALA A 250 39.20 -8.33 -2.30
CA ALA A 250 38.68 -7.30 -1.42
C ALA A 250 37.26 -7.66 -0.96
N TYR A 251 36.91 -7.31 0.28
CA TYR A 251 35.62 -7.61 0.90
C TYR A 251 34.43 -7.15 0.04
N GLN A 252 34.52 -5.96 -0.56
CA GLN A 252 33.49 -5.45 -1.44
C GLN A 252 33.32 -6.31 -2.70
N ARG A 253 34.42 -6.61 -3.41
CA ARG A 253 34.39 -7.46 -4.61
C ARG A 253 33.92 -8.89 -4.33
N PHE A 254 34.18 -9.40 -3.13
CA PHE A 254 33.68 -10.72 -2.71
C PHE A 254 32.14 -10.71 -2.59
N VAL A 255 31.58 -9.69 -1.96
CA VAL A 255 30.12 -9.53 -1.84
C VAL A 255 29.46 -9.26 -3.19
N GLU A 256 30.07 -8.44 -4.05
CA GLU A 256 29.54 -8.14 -5.39
C GLU A 256 29.43 -9.37 -6.29
N ARG A 257 30.23 -10.42 -6.05
CA ARG A 257 30.07 -11.71 -6.73
C ARG A 257 28.80 -12.45 -6.33
N ILE A 258 28.26 -12.17 -5.14
CA ILE A 258 27.03 -12.78 -4.64
C ILE A 258 25.84 -11.88 -5.01
N ILE A 259 26.01 -10.55 -4.90
CA ILE A 259 24.97 -9.53 -5.10
C ILE A 259 25.52 -8.37 -5.94
N ASP A 260 25.15 -8.32 -7.22
CA ASP A 260 25.57 -7.29 -8.18
C ASP A 260 24.63 -6.07 -8.17
N VAL A 261 24.71 -5.30 -7.07
CA VAL A 261 23.98 -4.03 -6.94
C VAL A 261 24.35 -3.02 -8.04
N PRO A 262 25.63 -2.85 -8.45
CA PRO A 262 25.99 -1.92 -9.51
C PRO A 262 25.24 -2.17 -10.82
N SER A 263 25.11 -3.42 -11.26
CA SER A 263 24.33 -3.76 -12.46
C SER A 263 22.84 -3.46 -12.27
N HIS A 264 22.26 -3.78 -11.11
CA HIS A 264 20.86 -3.43 -10.80
C HIS A 264 20.60 -1.92 -10.90
N VAL A 265 21.49 -1.11 -10.34
CA VAL A 265 21.39 0.37 -10.41
C VAL A 265 21.64 0.89 -11.82
N ALA A 266 22.56 0.29 -12.58
CA ALA A 266 22.84 0.67 -13.97
C ALA A 266 21.63 0.40 -14.88
N ASP A 267 21.01 -0.77 -14.76
CA ASP A 267 19.80 -1.15 -15.51
C ASP A 267 18.63 -0.24 -15.13
N LEU A 268 18.49 0.09 -13.84
CA LEU A 268 17.52 1.09 -13.38
C LEU A 268 17.75 2.46 -14.03
N ALA A 269 18.99 2.94 -14.04
CA ALA A 269 19.36 4.22 -14.62
C ALA A 269 19.17 4.25 -16.15
N ALA A 270 19.33 3.11 -16.82
CA ALA A 270 19.02 2.96 -18.24
C ALA A 270 17.51 2.94 -18.52
N SER A 271 16.70 2.40 -17.60
CA SER A 271 15.23 2.33 -17.72
C SER A 271 14.51 3.68 -17.52
N TYR A 272 15.19 4.67 -16.93
CA TYR A 272 14.65 6.01 -16.70
C TYR A 272 15.08 6.95 -17.85
N PRO A 273 14.22 7.88 -18.33
CA PRO A 273 14.61 8.86 -19.33
C PRO A 273 15.83 9.65 -18.83
N ARG A 274 16.99 9.40 -19.43
CA ARG A 274 18.17 10.23 -19.14
C ARG A 274 17.82 11.65 -19.52
N THR A 275 18.03 12.60 -18.60
CA THR A 275 18.01 14.05 -18.88
C THR A 275 19.21 14.47 -19.74
N SER A 276 19.71 13.59 -20.62
CA SER A 276 20.88 13.82 -21.43
C SER A 276 20.45 14.02 -22.87
N GLY A 277 20.22 15.30 -23.21
CA GLY A 277 19.90 15.79 -24.55
C GLY A 277 19.53 17.26 -24.55
N ASP A 278 18.75 17.69 -23.55
CA ASP A 278 18.41 19.10 -23.32
C ASP A 278 19.12 19.55 -22.05
N GLY A 279 19.88 20.65 -22.07
CA GLY A 279 20.50 21.28 -20.89
C GLY A 279 19.49 21.85 -19.88
N ALA A 280 18.33 21.21 -19.71
CA ALA A 280 17.26 21.60 -18.82
C ALA A 280 17.53 21.09 -17.40
N SER A 281 17.52 22.00 -16.44
CA SER A 281 17.57 21.68 -15.01
C SER A 281 16.47 20.69 -14.62
N PRO A 282 16.72 19.76 -13.68
CA PRO A 282 15.68 18.88 -13.18
C PRO A 282 14.49 19.70 -12.65
N ILE A 283 13.27 19.29 -13.01
CA ILE A 283 12.04 19.90 -12.47
C ILE A 283 12.05 19.71 -10.96
N VAL A 284 12.04 20.83 -10.23
CA VAL A 284 11.94 20.85 -8.76
C VAL A 284 10.49 20.61 -8.37
N ILE A 285 10.26 19.57 -7.57
CA ILE A 285 8.93 19.18 -7.09
C ILE A 285 8.88 19.49 -5.60
N ALA A 286 7.94 20.33 -5.18
CA ALA A 286 7.75 20.58 -3.76
C ALA A 286 7.05 19.37 -3.09
N GLY A 287 7.50 19.02 -1.89
CA GLY A 287 6.95 17.96 -1.06
C GLY A 287 6.64 18.47 0.34
N ASP A 288 5.52 18.01 0.90
CA ASP A 288 5.12 18.23 2.27
C ASP A 288 5.45 16.99 3.12
N VAL A 289 6.19 17.16 4.21
CA VAL A 289 6.29 16.14 5.26
C VAL A 289 5.07 16.25 6.15
N LEU A 290 4.40 15.13 6.37
CA LEU A 290 3.19 15.05 7.17
C LEU A 290 3.47 14.36 8.50
N ALA A 291 2.95 14.92 9.60
CA ALA A 291 2.95 14.29 10.91
C ALA A 291 1.53 14.11 11.44
N ALA A 292 1.26 12.97 12.07
CA ALA A 292 -0.03 12.70 12.68
C ALA A 292 -0.17 13.46 14.01
N ASP A 293 -1.27 14.19 14.18
CA ASP A 293 -1.72 14.71 15.47
C ASP A 293 -2.15 13.53 16.35
N GLN A 294 -1.54 13.40 17.53
CA GLN A 294 -1.76 12.26 18.42
C GLN A 294 -3.17 12.17 19.02
N ARG A 295 -3.94 13.26 18.99
CA ARG A 295 -5.29 13.33 19.56
C ARG A 295 -6.38 13.15 18.49
N THR A 296 -6.17 13.69 17.29
CA THR A 296 -7.16 13.64 16.21
C THR A 296 -6.84 12.59 15.14
N GLY A 297 -5.59 12.11 15.07
CA GLY A 297 -5.11 11.19 14.05
C GLY A 297 -4.94 11.84 12.66
N GLU A 298 -5.00 13.17 12.59
CA GLU A 298 -4.90 13.90 11.33
C GLU A 298 -3.47 14.24 10.94
N MET A 299 -3.22 14.25 9.63
CA MET A 299 -1.90 14.56 9.07
C MET A 299 -1.76 16.07 8.87
N ALA A 300 -0.91 16.72 9.65
CA ALA A 300 -0.53 18.11 9.51
C ALA A 300 0.80 18.25 8.74
N VAL A 301 0.91 19.28 7.90
CA VAL A 301 2.18 19.61 7.22
C VAL A 301 3.14 20.18 8.26
N THR A 302 4.28 19.52 8.48
CA THR A 302 5.34 19.99 9.37
C THR A 302 6.42 20.75 8.64
N GLU A 303 6.67 20.39 7.38
CA GLU A 303 7.72 20.96 6.54
C GLU A 303 7.28 20.89 5.08
N THR A 304 7.58 21.95 4.31
CA THR A 304 7.45 21.96 2.85
C THR A 304 8.81 22.34 2.27
N SER A 305 9.36 21.51 1.37
CA SER A 305 10.67 21.76 0.73
C SER A 305 10.77 21.02 -0.61
N ASP A 306 11.95 20.99 -1.24
CA ASP A 306 12.21 20.11 -2.39
C ASP A 306 12.05 18.64 -1.96
N ALA A 307 11.16 17.92 -2.63
CA ALA A 307 10.89 16.52 -2.37
C ALA A 307 12.15 15.65 -2.51
N ALA A 308 13.06 15.97 -3.43
CA ALA A 308 14.32 15.24 -3.59
C ALA A 308 15.23 15.39 -2.36
N ASP A 309 15.27 16.59 -1.75
CA ASP A 309 16.02 16.85 -0.53
C ASP A 309 15.40 16.16 0.69
N ILE A 310 14.07 16.23 0.81
CA ILE A 310 13.31 15.53 1.87
C ILE A 310 13.60 14.03 1.81
N LEU A 311 13.47 13.41 0.62
CA LEU A 311 13.67 11.97 0.47
C LEU A 311 15.11 11.56 0.75
N ARG A 312 16.10 12.34 0.29
CA ARG A 312 17.52 12.08 0.61
C ARG A 312 17.79 12.12 2.10
N ARG A 313 17.23 13.10 2.81
CA ARG A 313 17.38 13.24 4.26
C ARG A 313 16.72 12.07 5.00
N LEU A 314 15.46 11.76 4.69
CA LEU A 314 14.73 10.67 5.35
C LEU A 314 15.36 9.30 5.06
N ALA A 315 15.89 9.10 3.85
CA ALA A 315 16.59 7.88 3.48
C ALA A 315 17.96 7.70 4.17
N GLY A 316 18.48 8.74 4.82
CA GLY A 316 19.72 8.67 5.61
C GLY A 316 19.49 8.32 7.09
N THR A 317 18.24 8.31 7.57
CA THR A 317 17.92 8.15 9.01
C THR A 317 17.35 6.77 9.37
N SER A 318 17.50 5.76 8.51
CA SER A 318 16.88 4.43 8.67
C SER A 318 15.39 4.53 8.99
N ALA A 319 14.61 5.01 8.01
CA ALA A 319 13.18 5.29 8.18
C ALA A 319 12.33 4.58 7.11
N ASN A 320 11.10 4.25 7.47
CA ASN A 320 10.12 3.84 6.48
C ASN A 320 9.42 5.11 5.98
N VAL A 321 9.41 5.30 4.67
CA VAL A 321 8.89 6.52 4.04
C VAL A 321 7.78 6.14 3.09
N LEU A 322 6.63 6.81 3.19
CA LEU A 322 5.55 6.68 2.23
C LEU A 322 5.43 7.96 1.42
N VAL A 323 5.68 7.87 0.12
CA VAL A 323 5.57 8.97 -0.84
C VAL A 323 4.20 8.92 -1.52
N ILE A 324 3.44 10.00 -1.41
CA ILE A 324 2.07 10.08 -1.90
C ILE A 324 1.92 11.23 -2.87
N GLY A 325 1.12 11.08 -3.92
CA GLY A 325 0.87 12.16 -4.88
C GLY A 325 -0.07 11.75 -6.00
N GLY A 326 -0.58 12.73 -6.75
CA GLY A 326 -1.47 12.50 -7.90
C GLY A 326 -0.81 11.69 -9.02
N ALA A 327 -1.60 11.27 -10.01
CA ALA A 327 -1.06 10.66 -11.22
C ALA A 327 -0.10 11.63 -11.92
N GLY A 328 1.06 11.14 -12.40
CA GLY A 328 2.03 11.99 -13.06
C GLY A 328 2.83 12.95 -12.17
N SER A 329 2.65 12.93 -10.83
CA SER A 329 3.32 13.84 -9.87
C SER A 329 4.84 13.68 -9.76
N GLY A 330 5.45 12.74 -10.48
CA GLY A 330 6.90 12.51 -10.49
C GLY A 330 7.44 11.51 -9.46
N LYS A 331 6.57 10.77 -8.74
CA LYS A 331 6.96 9.75 -7.73
C LYS A 331 8.05 8.80 -8.24
N THR A 332 7.75 8.03 -9.27
CA THR A 332 8.68 7.08 -9.91
C THR A 332 10.00 7.72 -10.32
N THR A 333 9.94 8.95 -10.85
CA THR A 333 11.14 9.69 -11.25
C THR A 333 12.04 10.01 -10.04
N LEU A 334 11.45 10.55 -8.97
CA LEU A 334 12.17 10.89 -7.75
C LEU A 334 12.77 9.65 -7.09
N LEU A 335 12.01 8.56 -7.04
CA LEU A 335 12.44 7.31 -6.43
C LEU A 335 13.56 6.62 -7.21
N LYS A 336 13.48 6.58 -8.55
CA LYS A 336 14.58 6.08 -9.38
C LYS A 336 15.85 6.91 -9.21
N ARG A 337 15.73 8.24 -9.12
CA ARG A 337 16.85 9.14 -8.82
C ARG A 337 17.42 8.90 -7.43
N LEU A 338 16.59 8.65 -6.42
CA LEU A 338 17.03 8.36 -5.06
C LEU A 338 17.92 7.11 -5.03
N VAL A 339 17.51 6.03 -5.73
CA VAL A 339 18.28 4.78 -5.80
C VAL A 339 19.55 4.94 -6.62
N ALA A 340 19.48 5.65 -7.75
CA ALA A 340 20.60 5.86 -8.67
C ALA A 340 21.60 6.94 -8.22
N ALA A 341 21.29 7.74 -7.19
CA ALA A 341 22.17 8.81 -6.74
C ALA A 341 23.45 8.27 -6.08
N GLU A 342 24.62 8.59 -6.66
CA GLU A 342 25.90 8.49 -5.96
C GLU A 342 26.01 9.68 -4.99
N SER A 343 25.58 9.52 -3.75
CA SER A 343 25.60 10.59 -2.74
C SER A 343 26.16 10.09 -1.42
N GLU A 344 27.13 10.82 -0.86
CA GLU A 344 27.71 10.58 0.47
C GLU A 344 26.64 10.58 1.59
N ALA A 345 25.51 11.26 1.38
CA ALA A 345 24.39 11.30 2.32
C ALA A 345 23.56 10.01 2.40
N ILE A 346 23.62 9.13 1.40
CA ILE A 346 22.90 7.84 1.41
C ILE A 346 23.92 6.77 1.84
N THR A 347 23.93 6.48 3.14
CA THR A 347 24.88 5.57 3.79
C THR A 347 24.59 4.08 3.54
N HIS A 348 23.44 3.75 2.96
CA HIS A 348 23.04 2.36 2.70
C HIS A 348 23.86 1.74 1.55
N ARG A 349 24.47 0.60 1.88
CA ARG A 349 25.35 -0.19 1.00
C ARG A 349 24.61 -0.86 -0.16
N TYR A 350 23.41 -1.37 0.07
CA TYR A 350 22.62 -2.09 -0.92
C TYR A 350 21.39 -1.27 -1.29
N ARG A 351 21.06 -1.22 -2.58
CA ARG A 351 19.97 -0.39 -3.08
C ARG A 351 19.12 -1.21 -4.03
N PHE A 352 17.85 -1.38 -3.68
CA PHE A 352 16.89 -2.14 -4.47
C PHE A 352 15.75 -1.24 -4.91
N TYR A 353 15.27 -1.46 -6.12
CA TYR A 353 14.11 -0.79 -6.69
C TYR A 353 13.21 -1.86 -7.28
N LEU A 354 11.98 -1.92 -6.78
CA LEU A 354 10.97 -2.88 -7.16
C LEU A 354 9.75 -2.12 -7.66
N ASP A 355 9.42 -2.29 -8.94
CA ASP A 355 8.25 -1.68 -9.57
C ASP A 355 7.04 -2.59 -9.37
N MET A 356 6.22 -2.29 -8.37
CA MET A 356 5.09 -3.14 -7.98
C MET A 356 4.00 -3.22 -9.05
N SER A 357 3.99 -2.31 -10.04
CA SER A 357 3.08 -2.41 -11.20
C SER A 357 3.39 -3.60 -12.11
N LEU A 358 4.56 -4.25 -11.94
CA LEU A 358 4.97 -5.44 -12.67
C LEU A 358 4.75 -6.74 -11.88
N LYS A 359 4.25 -6.64 -10.63
CA LYS A 359 3.91 -7.81 -9.81
C LYS A 359 2.61 -8.41 -10.34
N ASP A 360 2.59 -9.72 -10.54
CA ASP A 360 1.35 -10.40 -10.93
C ASP A 360 0.38 -10.43 -9.72
N PRO A 361 -0.92 -10.18 -9.94
CA PRO A 361 -1.97 -10.32 -8.93
C PRO A 361 -1.93 -11.62 -8.10
N VAL A 362 -1.54 -12.75 -8.71
CA VAL A 362 -1.51 -14.06 -8.05
C VAL A 362 -0.13 -14.47 -7.53
N GLU A 363 0.93 -13.78 -7.95
CA GLU A 363 2.30 -14.00 -7.47
C GLU A 363 2.44 -13.45 -6.04
N ASP A 364 3.12 -14.14 -5.14
CA ASP A 364 3.44 -13.56 -3.82
C ASP A 364 4.62 -12.58 -3.92
N PHE A 365 4.80 -11.73 -2.91
CA PHE A 365 5.86 -10.71 -2.92
C PHE A 365 7.27 -11.35 -2.97
N GLY A 366 7.45 -12.52 -2.37
CA GLY A 366 8.73 -13.23 -2.38
C GLY A 366 9.11 -13.77 -3.76
N GLU A 367 8.15 -14.30 -4.50
CA GLU A 367 8.28 -14.72 -5.89
C GLU A 367 8.57 -13.53 -6.81
N PHE A 368 7.86 -12.42 -6.61
CA PHE A 368 8.09 -11.17 -7.34
C PHE A 368 9.51 -10.64 -7.14
N VAL A 369 9.94 -10.50 -5.88
CA VAL A 369 11.31 -10.08 -5.53
C VAL A 369 12.33 -11.05 -6.10
N THR A 370 12.06 -12.35 -6.03
CA THR A 370 12.92 -13.38 -6.60
C THR A 370 13.06 -13.20 -8.11
N ARG A 371 11.97 -12.96 -8.83
CA ARG A 371 11.97 -12.72 -10.27
C ARG A 371 12.72 -11.43 -10.63
N ALA A 372 12.51 -10.35 -9.86
CA ALA A 372 13.13 -9.06 -10.09
C ALA A 372 14.64 -9.04 -9.80
N LEU A 373 15.09 -9.72 -8.72
CA LEU A 373 16.48 -9.64 -8.25
C LEU A 373 17.36 -10.81 -8.65
N LYS A 374 16.79 -11.95 -9.13
CA LYS A 374 17.59 -13.11 -9.55
C LYS A 374 18.68 -12.81 -10.58
N PRO A 375 18.49 -11.90 -11.58
CA PRO A 375 19.56 -11.54 -12.52
C PRO A 375 20.79 -10.92 -11.85
N TYR A 376 20.61 -10.33 -10.67
CA TYR A 376 21.65 -9.62 -9.92
C TYR A 376 22.14 -10.38 -8.68
N MET A 377 21.65 -11.60 -8.44
CA MET A 377 22.07 -12.43 -7.31
C MET A 377 22.55 -13.80 -7.80
N ASP A 378 23.82 -14.10 -7.60
CA ASP A 378 24.41 -15.40 -7.92
C ASP A 378 24.18 -16.43 -6.80
N VAL A 379 22.90 -16.65 -6.51
CA VAL A 379 22.42 -17.60 -5.50
C VAL A 379 21.30 -18.47 -6.09
N PRO A 380 21.02 -19.65 -5.51
CA PRO A 380 19.88 -20.47 -5.90
C PRO A 380 18.58 -19.67 -5.86
N ARG A 381 17.68 -19.88 -6.84
CA ARG A 381 16.44 -19.10 -6.98
C ARG A 381 15.60 -19.08 -5.70
N ASN A 382 15.50 -20.21 -5.01
CA ASN A 382 14.76 -20.34 -3.74
C ASN A 382 15.43 -19.67 -2.53
N ARG A 383 16.59 -19.03 -2.69
CA ARG A 383 17.31 -18.28 -1.65
C ARG A 383 17.35 -16.78 -1.91
N VAL A 384 16.92 -16.31 -3.08
CA VAL A 384 16.98 -14.88 -3.45
C VAL A 384 16.17 -14.04 -2.46
N PHE A 385 14.95 -14.44 -2.15
CA PHE A 385 14.12 -13.73 -1.18
C PHE A 385 14.68 -13.78 0.23
N ASP A 386 15.19 -14.93 0.69
CA ASP A 386 15.83 -15.06 2.00
C ASP A 386 17.04 -14.10 2.13
N VAL A 387 17.88 -14.03 1.10
CA VAL A 387 19.03 -13.12 1.03
C VAL A 387 18.57 -11.67 1.03
N PHE A 388 17.55 -11.32 0.25
CA PHE A 388 16.97 -9.97 0.25
C PHE A 388 16.49 -9.55 1.64
N LEU A 389 15.73 -10.41 2.34
CA LEU A 389 15.29 -10.13 3.71
C LEU A 389 16.45 -10.03 4.70
N TYR A 390 17.48 -10.86 4.55
CA TYR A 390 18.69 -10.78 5.37
C TYR A 390 19.39 -9.42 5.22
N LEU A 391 19.56 -8.92 3.99
CA LEU A 391 20.16 -7.60 3.74
C LEU A 391 19.33 -6.47 4.33
N ILE A 392 18.00 -6.55 4.22
CA ILE A 392 17.09 -5.55 4.80
C ILE A 392 17.22 -5.52 6.33
N ARG A 393 17.35 -6.68 6.97
CA ARG A 393 17.50 -6.80 8.43
C ARG A 393 18.89 -6.42 8.91
N SER A 394 19.91 -6.44 8.04
CA SER A 394 21.27 -6.01 8.38
C SER A 394 21.45 -4.48 8.41
N GLY A 395 20.38 -3.70 8.25
CA GLY A 395 20.39 -2.23 8.34
C GLY A 395 21.09 -1.50 7.19
N SER A 396 21.48 -2.22 6.14
CA SER A 396 22.35 -1.70 5.09
C SER A 396 21.61 -1.43 3.77
N VAL A 397 20.27 -1.46 3.77
CA VAL A 397 19.46 -1.39 2.55
C VAL A 397 18.67 -0.09 2.46
N LEU A 398 18.69 0.49 1.26
CA LEU A 398 17.63 1.35 0.74
C LEU A 398 16.77 0.52 -0.21
N CYS A 399 15.54 0.19 0.19
CA CYS A 399 14.59 -0.53 -0.65
C CYS A 399 13.48 0.41 -1.10
N VAL A 400 13.27 0.51 -2.40
CA VAL A 400 12.15 1.25 -2.97
C VAL A 400 11.11 0.27 -3.49
N LEU A 401 9.86 0.45 -3.05
CA LEU A 401 8.67 -0.23 -3.58
C LEU A 401 7.78 0.81 -4.25
N ASP A 402 7.91 0.93 -5.57
CA ASP A 402 7.16 1.93 -6.34
C ASP A 402 5.79 1.39 -6.77
N ALA A 403 4.80 2.27 -6.92
CA ALA A 403 3.45 1.93 -7.37
C ALA A 403 2.74 0.81 -6.55
N ILE A 404 2.83 0.86 -5.21
CA ILE A 404 2.18 -0.14 -4.33
C ILE A 404 0.68 -0.29 -4.59
N ASP A 405 -0.01 0.82 -4.91
CA ASP A 405 -1.44 0.79 -5.19
C ASP A 405 -1.81 0.08 -6.50
N GLU A 406 -0.85 -0.11 -7.42
CA GLU A 406 -1.06 -0.87 -8.66
C GLU A 406 -0.91 -2.39 -8.44
N ALA A 407 -0.34 -2.84 -7.32
CA ALA A 407 -0.32 -4.25 -6.94
C ALA A 407 -1.60 -4.71 -6.23
N VAL A 408 -2.54 -3.79 -5.95
CA VAL A 408 -3.77 -4.08 -5.23
C VAL A 408 -4.88 -4.43 -6.23
N THR A 409 -5.25 -5.70 -6.25
CA THR A 409 -6.14 -6.33 -7.24
C THR A 409 -7.60 -5.88 -7.20
N SER A 410 -8.00 -5.19 -6.13
CA SER A 410 -9.33 -4.56 -6.03
C SER A 410 -9.26 -3.37 -5.09
N THR A 411 -10.17 -2.40 -5.22
CA THR A 411 -10.25 -1.28 -4.27
C THR A 411 -10.83 -1.68 -2.91
N SER A 412 -10.87 -2.98 -2.60
CA SER A 412 -11.36 -3.49 -1.32
C SER A 412 -10.29 -3.37 -0.24
N LEU A 413 -10.74 -3.15 1.00
CA LEU A 413 -9.87 -3.17 2.17
C LEU A 413 -9.12 -4.50 2.31
N ALA A 414 -9.77 -5.63 1.97
CA ALA A 414 -9.16 -6.95 2.07
C ALA A 414 -7.95 -7.07 1.14
N ALA A 415 -8.10 -6.72 -0.14
CA ALA A 415 -6.99 -6.78 -1.10
C ALA A 415 -5.83 -5.86 -0.72
N PHE A 416 -6.12 -4.67 -0.16
CA PHE A 416 -5.06 -3.82 0.37
C PHE A 416 -4.30 -4.49 1.52
N LEU A 417 -5.02 -5.08 2.49
CA LEU A 417 -4.38 -5.72 3.64
C LEU A 417 -3.58 -6.96 3.24
N ASP A 418 -4.02 -7.68 2.22
CA ASP A 418 -3.28 -8.83 1.68
C ASP A 418 -1.92 -8.37 1.11
N VAL A 419 -1.91 -7.35 0.25
CA VAL A 419 -0.67 -6.78 -0.32
C VAL A 419 0.22 -6.16 0.77
N PHE A 420 -0.38 -5.44 1.71
CA PHE A 420 0.38 -4.83 2.81
C PHE A 420 1.02 -5.90 3.69
N ALA A 421 0.31 -6.97 4.04
CA ALA A 421 0.84 -8.06 4.84
C ALA A 421 2.00 -8.77 4.13
N ASP A 422 1.86 -8.99 2.83
CA ASP A 422 2.87 -9.61 1.99
C ASP A 422 4.18 -8.79 1.96
N VAL A 423 4.05 -7.48 1.77
CA VAL A 423 5.17 -6.52 1.72
C VAL A 423 5.75 -6.20 3.11
N ALA A 424 4.97 -6.33 4.19
CA ALA A 424 5.41 -6.04 5.56
C ALA A 424 6.66 -6.82 5.98
N GLN A 425 6.90 -7.99 5.36
CA GLN A 425 8.09 -8.81 5.59
C GLN A 425 9.41 -8.07 5.28
N ALA A 426 9.38 -7.10 4.36
CA ALA A 426 10.50 -6.26 3.98
C ALA A 426 10.61 -4.96 4.79
N MET A 427 9.66 -4.68 5.69
CA MET A 427 9.75 -3.51 6.56
C MET A 427 10.85 -3.71 7.61
N SER A 428 11.59 -2.65 7.91
CA SER A 428 12.73 -2.71 8.82
C SER A 428 12.84 -1.41 9.62
N ALA A 429 13.23 -1.52 10.89
CA ALA A 429 13.62 -0.36 11.68
C ALA A 429 15.06 0.08 11.39
N GLU A 430 15.88 -0.81 10.81
CA GLU A 430 17.32 -0.60 10.61
C GLU A 430 17.64 -0.16 9.17
N SER A 431 16.82 -0.57 8.20
CA SER A 431 16.95 -0.21 6.78
C SER A 431 15.91 0.83 6.38
N THR A 432 16.18 1.59 5.34
CA THR A 432 15.20 2.51 4.77
C THR A 432 14.36 1.79 3.74
N VAL A 433 13.03 1.79 3.94
CA VAL A 433 12.07 1.31 2.94
C VAL A 433 11.19 2.47 2.50
N VAL A 434 11.24 2.79 1.21
CA VAL A 434 10.46 3.87 0.61
C VAL A 434 9.37 3.25 -0.26
N MET A 435 8.11 3.46 0.13
CA MET A 435 6.95 3.08 -0.65
C MET A 435 6.39 4.28 -1.40
N ALA A 436 5.86 4.08 -2.61
CA ALA A 436 5.07 5.09 -3.31
C ALA A 436 3.64 4.62 -3.57
N SER A 437 2.69 5.55 -3.41
CA SER A 437 1.29 5.31 -3.73
C SER A 437 0.58 6.56 -4.27
N ARG A 438 -0.52 6.38 -5.01
CA ARG A 438 -1.42 7.48 -5.37
C ARG A 438 -2.12 8.05 -4.12
N TYR A 439 -2.25 9.38 -4.08
CA TYR A 439 -2.98 10.04 -2.98
C TYR A 439 -4.45 9.60 -2.92
N SER A 440 -5.11 9.44 -4.06
CA SER A 440 -6.50 9.00 -4.15
C SER A 440 -6.68 7.65 -3.46
N PHE A 441 -5.83 6.66 -3.75
CA PHE A 441 -5.86 5.34 -3.13
C PHE A 441 -5.86 5.39 -1.59
N LEU A 442 -5.05 6.27 -1.00
CA LEU A 442 -4.92 6.41 0.45
C LEU A 442 -6.01 7.26 1.09
N ALA A 443 -6.36 8.41 0.49
CA ALA A 443 -7.36 9.34 1.01
C ALA A 443 -8.73 8.64 1.19
N ASP A 444 -8.99 7.72 0.29
CA ASP A 444 -10.22 6.97 0.15
C ASP A 444 -10.38 5.80 1.11
N SER A 445 -9.29 5.35 1.75
CA SER A 445 -9.34 4.35 2.82
C SER A 445 -8.99 4.96 4.17
N PRO A 446 -9.99 5.23 5.02
CA PRO A 446 -9.76 5.62 6.42
C PRO A 446 -8.89 4.61 7.18
N GLU A 447 -8.98 3.32 6.85
CA GLU A 447 -8.22 2.24 7.47
C GLU A 447 -6.75 2.28 7.06
N VAL A 448 -6.45 2.49 5.78
CA VAL A 448 -5.08 2.70 5.29
C VAL A 448 -4.46 3.93 5.97
N ARG A 449 -5.21 5.04 6.06
CA ARG A 449 -4.75 6.23 6.79
C ARG A 449 -4.45 5.91 8.26
N ARG A 450 -5.31 5.15 8.94
CA ARG A 450 -5.07 4.76 10.35
C ARG A 450 -3.84 3.87 10.52
N LEU A 451 -3.62 2.95 9.59
CA LEU A 451 -2.43 2.09 9.56
C LEU A 451 -1.15 2.93 9.42
N LEU A 452 -1.17 3.92 8.53
CA LEU A 452 -0.02 4.78 8.23
C LEU A 452 0.21 5.88 9.28
N ASN A 453 -0.84 6.32 9.97
CA ASN A 453 -0.77 7.45 10.92
C ASN A 453 -0.29 7.05 12.31
N SER A 454 0.19 5.81 12.52
CA SER A 454 0.77 5.34 13.80
C SER A 454 -0.10 5.64 15.03
N SER A 455 -1.43 5.69 14.87
CA SER A 455 -2.35 6.02 15.96
C SER A 455 -2.54 4.82 16.89
N SER A 456 -2.72 5.06 18.19
CA SER A 456 -3.05 4.02 19.20
C SER A 456 -4.46 3.40 19.01
N LEU A 457 -5.20 3.85 17.99
CA LEU A 457 -6.59 3.46 17.72
C LEU A 457 -6.70 2.69 16.40
N ILE A 458 -5.97 1.58 16.28
CA ILE A 458 -6.23 0.57 15.24
C ILE A 458 -7.47 -0.22 15.69
N SER A 459 -8.45 -0.40 14.80
CA SER A 459 -9.64 -1.19 15.16
C SER A 459 -9.27 -2.66 15.46
N GLU A 460 -9.90 -3.30 16.45
CA GLU A 460 -9.64 -4.71 16.79
C GLU A 460 -9.75 -5.64 15.57
N ARG A 461 -10.69 -5.35 14.66
CA ARG A 461 -10.87 -6.09 13.42
C ARG A 461 -9.66 -6.00 12.49
N LEU A 462 -9.09 -4.80 12.34
CA LEU A 462 -7.90 -4.57 11.53
C LEU A 462 -6.67 -5.25 12.15
N VAL A 463 -6.54 -5.21 13.47
CA VAL A 463 -5.49 -5.93 14.22
C VAL A 463 -5.60 -7.43 14.00
N GLN A 464 -6.81 -8.00 14.10
CA GLN A 464 -7.05 -9.43 13.85
C GLN A 464 -6.69 -9.84 12.41
N GLN A 465 -7.02 -9.00 11.42
CA GLN A 465 -6.70 -9.27 10.02
C GLN A 465 -5.19 -9.21 9.75
N LEU A 466 -4.48 -8.24 10.33
CA LEU A 466 -3.01 -8.15 10.22
C LEU A 466 -2.34 -9.36 10.86
N HIS A 467 -2.79 -9.78 12.05
CA HIS A 467 -2.27 -11.00 12.69
C HIS A 467 -2.58 -12.27 11.88
N ALA A 468 -3.75 -12.36 11.25
CA ALA A 468 -4.07 -13.46 10.35
C ALA A 468 -3.12 -13.51 9.14
N GLY A 469 -2.67 -12.35 8.67
CA GLY A 469 -1.61 -12.19 7.66
C GLY A 469 -0.18 -12.30 8.21
N GLY A 470 0.01 -12.65 9.49
CA GLY A 470 1.32 -12.83 10.10
C GLY A 470 2.05 -11.54 10.50
N VAL A 471 1.38 -10.38 10.45
CA VAL A 471 1.94 -9.08 10.81
C VAL A 471 1.50 -8.69 12.23
N ASP A 472 2.46 -8.39 13.11
CA ASP A 472 2.16 -7.73 14.37
C ASP A 472 2.14 -6.20 14.14
N PRO A 473 0.97 -5.53 14.29
CA PRO A 473 0.88 -4.09 14.10
C PRO A 473 1.75 -3.28 15.06
N LEU A 474 2.14 -3.85 16.21
CA LEU A 474 3.04 -3.23 17.17
C LEU A 474 4.52 -3.32 16.76
N GLU A 475 4.84 -4.25 15.85
CA GLU A 475 6.18 -4.40 15.29
C GLU A 475 6.35 -3.64 13.97
N LEU A 476 5.28 -3.07 13.42
CA LEU A 476 5.37 -2.22 12.23
C LEU A 476 6.14 -0.93 12.56
N PRO A 477 7.26 -0.66 11.87
CA PRO A 477 8.02 0.56 12.10
C PRO A 477 7.26 1.80 11.62
N GLN A 478 7.55 2.95 12.22
CA GLN A 478 6.85 4.21 11.93
C GLN A 478 7.10 4.69 10.50
N PHE A 479 6.06 5.25 9.88
CA PHE A 479 6.12 5.86 8.55
C PHE A 479 6.25 7.38 8.62
N SER A 480 7.24 7.92 7.92
CA SER A 480 7.23 9.32 7.49
C SER A 480 6.43 9.43 6.20
N VAL A 481 5.41 10.28 6.17
CA VAL A 481 4.60 10.47 4.95
C VAL A 481 5.04 11.74 4.23
N VAL A 482 5.39 11.62 2.96
CA VAL A 482 5.81 12.73 2.09
C VAL A 482 4.77 12.89 0.98
N ARG A 483 4.03 14.01 0.99
CA ARG A 483 3.06 14.34 -0.05
C ARG A 483 3.69 15.24 -1.11
N LEU A 484 3.80 14.74 -2.33
CA LEU A 484 4.21 15.53 -3.48
C LEU A 484 3.11 16.49 -3.90
N THR A 485 3.52 17.70 -4.26
CA THR A 485 2.62 18.76 -4.75
C THR A 485 2.79 18.97 -6.25
N ASP A 486 1.72 19.43 -6.90
CA ASP A 486 1.79 19.86 -8.29
C ASP A 486 2.58 21.16 -8.43
N LEU A 487 3.13 21.39 -9.62
CA LEU A 487 3.95 22.56 -9.91
C LEU A 487 3.05 23.76 -10.14
N ASN A 488 3.39 24.89 -9.53
CA ASN A 488 2.71 26.16 -9.76
C ASN A 488 3.38 26.89 -10.94
N LEU A 489 2.66 27.02 -12.05
CA LEU A 489 3.07 27.81 -13.21
C LEU A 489 2.31 29.14 -13.24
N HIS A 490 3.03 30.21 -13.56
CA HIS A 490 2.49 31.56 -13.63
C HIS A 490 2.37 32.00 -15.09
N ALA A 491 1.15 32.30 -15.54
CA ALA A 491 0.87 32.87 -16.86
C ALA A 491 -0.29 33.88 -16.76
N ASP A 492 -0.13 35.08 -17.31
CA ASP A 492 -1.14 36.15 -17.33
C ASP A 492 -1.83 36.39 -15.96
N GLU A 493 -1.01 36.57 -14.90
CA GLU A 493 -1.45 36.75 -13.50
C GLU A 493 -2.22 35.56 -12.88
N ARG A 494 -2.39 34.45 -13.61
CA ARG A 494 -3.02 33.21 -13.12
C ARG A 494 -1.98 32.18 -12.70
N VAL A 495 -2.32 31.40 -11.68
CA VAL A 495 -1.51 30.27 -11.19
C VAL A 495 -2.20 28.97 -11.59
N TYR A 496 -1.50 28.16 -12.38
CA TYR A 496 -1.95 26.82 -12.76
C TYR A 496 -1.18 25.77 -11.98
N ARG A 497 -1.87 24.73 -11.51
CA ARG A 497 -1.26 23.55 -10.92
C ARG A 497 -1.10 22.49 -11.99
N VAL A 498 0.13 22.08 -12.25
CA VAL A 498 0.46 21.17 -13.35
C VAL A 498 1.42 20.10 -12.84
N SER A 499 1.13 18.85 -13.14
CA SER A 499 2.01 17.73 -12.81
C SER A 499 3.25 17.71 -13.72
N PRO A 500 4.38 17.14 -13.26
CA PRO A 500 5.55 16.90 -14.10
C PRO A 500 5.24 16.11 -15.38
N LEU A 501 4.29 15.18 -15.34
CA LEU A 501 3.87 14.42 -16.53
C LEU A 501 3.19 15.31 -17.57
N GLU A 502 2.27 16.19 -17.16
CA GLU A 502 1.59 17.10 -18.08
C GLU A 502 2.59 18.01 -18.78
N LEU A 503 3.56 18.58 -18.05
CA LEU A 503 4.64 19.37 -18.65
C LEU A 503 5.44 18.56 -19.68
N ARG A 504 5.80 17.32 -19.35
CA ARG A 504 6.53 16.44 -20.27
C ARG A 504 5.71 16.14 -21.53
N LEU A 505 4.43 15.82 -21.39
CA LEU A 505 3.56 15.53 -22.52
C LEU A 505 3.34 16.77 -23.38
N ALA A 506 3.14 17.95 -22.77
CA ALA A 506 3.04 19.22 -23.47
C ALA A 506 4.30 19.52 -24.27
N GLN A 507 5.49 19.29 -23.69
CA GLN A 507 6.76 19.42 -24.41
C GLN A 507 6.86 18.42 -25.57
N GLN A 508 6.60 17.14 -25.33
CA GLN A 508 6.68 16.08 -26.34
C GLN A 508 5.72 16.30 -27.52
N THR A 509 4.56 16.89 -27.26
CA THR A 509 3.52 17.18 -28.26
C THR A 509 3.66 18.57 -28.90
N GLY A 510 4.69 19.33 -28.54
CA GLY A 510 4.95 20.68 -29.08
C GLY A 510 4.01 21.77 -28.57
N ARG A 511 3.18 21.47 -27.56
CA ARG A 511 2.21 22.40 -26.94
C ARG A 511 2.85 23.38 -25.94
N LEU A 512 4.16 23.25 -25.70
CA LEU A 512 4.95 24.11 -24.82
C LEU A 512 5.94 25.04 -25.58
N ALA A 513 5.71 25.32 -26.86
CA ALA A 513 6.70 25.95 -27.75
C ALA A 513 7.21 27.35 -27.34
N GLY A 514 6.53 28.07 -26.43
CA GLY A 514 6.96 29.36 -25.88
C GLY A 514 7.59 29.32 -24.48
N GLY A 515 7.84 28.12 -23.93
CA GLY A 515 8.34 27.92 -22.56
C GLY A 515 7.23 27.89 -21.49
N PRO A 516 7.57 27.54 -20.22
CA PRO A 516 6.58 27.26 -19.17
C PRO A 516 5.66 28.44 -18.83
N SER A 517 6.12 29.68 -19.01
CA SER A 517 5.35 30.91 -18.74
C SER A 517 4.27 31.22 -19.77
N THR A 518 4.27 30.52 -20.90
CA THR A 518 3.26 30.65 -21.98
C THR A 518 2.36 29.42 -22.09
N TYR A 519 2.57 28.43 -21.23
CA TYR A 519 1.79 27.20 -21.23
C TYR A 519 0.39 27.47 -20.70
N VAL A 520 -0.61 27.22 -21.55
CA VAL A 520 -2.01 27.16 -21.13
C VAL A 520 -2.25 25.76 -20.60
N ALA A 521 -2.65 25.64 -19.33
CA ALA A 521 -2.91 24.35 -18.72
C ALA A 521 -4.01 23.61 -19.49
N GLU A 522 -3.64 22.50 -20.12
CA GLU A 522 -4.57 21.56 -20.73
C GLU A 522 -4.85 20.39 -19.79
N HIS A 523 -6.01 19.75 -19.93
CA HIS A 523 -6.31 18.55 -19.18
C HIS A 523 -5.35 17.42 -19.59
N LEU A 524 -4.83 16.68 -18.60
CA LEU A 524 -3.98 15.50 -18.81
C LEU A 524 -4.54 14.55 -19.89
N THR A 525 -5.86 14.36 -19.93
CA THR A 525 -6.55 13.55 -20.94
C THR A 525 -6.24 13.98 -22.38
N ASP A 526 -6.21 15.29 -22.64
CA ASP A 526 -5.98 15.86 -23.98
C ASP A 526 -4.52 15.74 -24.38
N LEU A 527 -3.61 15.89 -23.42
CA LEU A 527 -2.17 15.69 -23.62
C LEU A 527 -1.83 14.23 -23.92
N ILE A 528 -2.47 13.28 -23.22
CA ILE A 528 -2.35 11.85 -23.48
C ILE A 528 -2.90 11.54 -24.88
N ALA A 529 -4.09 12.05 -25.21
CA ALA A 529 -4.70 11.88 -26.52
C ALA A 529 -3.76 12.34 -27.64
N ALA A 530 -3.23 13.56 -27.51
CA ALA A 530 -2.28 14.15 -28.44
C ALA A 530 -1.00 13.32 -28.57
N ARG A 531 -0.49 12.77 -27.46
CA ARG A 531 0.70 11.92 -27.50
C ARG A 531 0.45 10.60 -28.21
N VAL A 532 -0.68 9.94 -27.97
CA VAL A 532 -1.05 8.71 -28.67
C VAL A 532 -1.22 8.98 -30.17
N GLU A 533 -1.91 10.06 -30.53
CA GLU A 533 -2.09 10.47 -31.93
C GLU A 533 -0.76 10.79 -32.63
N GLN A 534 0.14 11.52 -31.95
CA GLN A 534 1.47 11.82 -32.47
C GLN A 534 2.28 10.56 -32.77
N VAL A 535 2.27 9.57 -31.88
CA VAL A 535 2.99 8.29 -32.08
C VAL A 535 2.38 7.50 -33.25
N LEU A 536 1.04 7.40 -33.31
CA LEU A 536 0.35 6.72 -34.41
C LEU A 536 0.60 7.41 -35.76
N ALA A 537 0.57 8.74 -35.80
CA ALA A 537 0.82 9.52 -37.01
C ALA A 537 2.28 9.36 -37.49
N ALA A 538 3.25 9.41 -36.57
CA ALA A 538 4.66 9.18 -36.88
C ALA A 538 4.92 7.77 -37.45
N ALA A 539 4.13 6.78 -37.02
CA ALA A 539 4.19 5.41 -37.54
C ALA A 539 3.34 5.16 -38.80
N GLY A 540 2.48 6.10 -39.21
CA GLY A 540 1.52 5.90 -40.30
C GLY A 540 0.41 4.90 -39.96
N LEU A 541 0.00 4.83 -38.69
CA LEU A 541 -0.92 3.84 -38.12
C LEU A 541 -2.15 4.46 -37.44
N THR A 542 -2.57 5.66 -37.85
CA THR A 542 -3.72 6.38 -37.23
C THR A 542 -5.01 5.56 -37.25
N ASP A 543 -5.16 4.67 -38.22
CA ASP A 543 -6.30 3.76 -38.36
C ASP A 543 -6.35 2.67 -37.27
N LEU A 544 -5.23 2.35 -36.64
CA LEU A 544 -5.17 1.33 -35.57
C LEU A 544 -5.65 1.84 -34.21
N ARG A 545 -6.09 3.10 -34.12
CA ARG A 545 -6.51 3.69 -32.85
C ARG A 545 -7.65 2.93 -32.17
N ALA A 546 -8.66 2.53 -32.95
CA ALA A 546 -9.80 1.78 -32.43
C ALA A 546 -9.39 0.38 -31.93
N ALA A 547 -8.41 -0.27 -32.59
CA ALA A 547 -7.89 -1.57 -32.16
C ALA A 547 -7.11 -1.46 -30.84
N LEU A 548 -6.35 -0.37 -30.65
CA LEU A 548 -5.70 -0.09 -29.36
C LEU A 548 -6.71 0.14 -28.24
N ASP A 549 -7.74 0.96 -28.49
CA ASP A 549 -8.80 1.22 -27.51
C ASP A 549 -9.52 -0.10 -27.12
N ALA A 550 -9.82 -0.97 -28.11
CA ALA A 550 -10.52 -2.24 -27.90
C ALA A 550 -9.66 -3.34 -27.25
N TYR A 551 -8.34 -3.26 -27.33
CA TYR A 551 -7.45 -4.22 -26.70
C TYR A 551 -6.99 -3.76 -25.31
N LEU A 552 -6.43 -2.55 -25.21
CA LEU A 552 -5.82 -2.04 -23.98
C LEU A 552 -6.87 -1.59 -22.96
N GLY A 553 -8.04 -1.13 -23.41
CA GLY A 553 -9.11 -0.68 -22.51
C GLY A 553 -9.67 -1.82 -21.64
N PRO A 554 -10.21 -2.89 -22.24
CA PRO A 554 -10.67 -4.07 -21.49
C PRO A 554 -9.56 -4.74 -20.68
N ALA A 555 -8.33 -4.77 -21.20
CA ALA A 555 -7.20 -5.36 -20.49
C ALA A 555 -6.96 -4.69 -19.13
N PHE A 556 -6.97 -3.35 -19.08
CA PHE A 556 -6.85 -2.63 -17.80
C PHE A 556 -7.99 -2.98 -16.84
N LEU A 557 -9.24 -3.03 -17.34
CA LEU A 557 -10.40 -3.40 -16.52
C LEU A 557 -10.30 -4.84 -15.98
N ALA A 558 -9.54 -5.70 -16.66
CA ALA A 558 -9.27 -7.09 -16.27
C ALA A 558 -7.96 -7.26 -15.47
N ASP A 559 -7.38 -6.17 -14.98
CA ASP A 559 -6.12 -6.15 -14.20
C ASP A 559 -4.89 -6.67 -14.97
N GLN A 560 -4.87 -6.48 -16.29
CA GLN A 560 -3.75 -6.83 -17.15
C GLN A 560 -2.91 -5.59 -17.50
N ALA A 561 -1.75 -5.47 -16.85
CA ALA A 561 -0.81 -4.36 -17.07
C ALA A 561 0.35 -4.69 -18.05
N VAL A 562 0.65 -5.98 -18.23
CA VAL A 562 1.76 -6.49 -19.04
C VAL A 562 1.23 -7.25 -20.25
N PHE A 563 1.88 -7.05 -21.39
CA PHE A 563 1.46 -7.59 -22.68
C PHE A 563 2.64 -8.23 -23.40
N THR A 564 2.45 -9.42 -23.95
CA THR A 564 3.43 -9.98 -24.88
C THR A 564 3.35 -9.22 -26.21
N LEU A 565 4.48 -9.09 -26.92
CA LEU A 565 4.47 -8.52 -28.28
C LEU A 565 3.62 -9.36 -29.25
N ALA A 566 3.49 -10.67 -28.99
CA ALA A 566 2.64 -11.57 -29.77
C ALA A 566 1.15 -11.24 -29.60
N ASP A 567 0.70 -10.93 -28.39
CA ASP A 567 -0.70 -10.55 -28.15
C ASP A 567 -1.01 -9.19 -28.78
N ILE A 568 -0.10 -8.21 -28.68
CA ILE A 568 -0.22 -6.93 -29.37
C ILE A 568 -0.32 -7.14 -30.89
N CYS A 569 0.52 -8.02 -31.46
CA CYS A 569 0.44 -8.36 -32.88
C CYS A 569 -0.91 -9.00 -33.24
N THR A 570 -1.45 -9.86 -32.38
CA THR A 570 -2.71 -10.59 -32.60
C THR A 570 -3.92 -9.67 -32.54
N HIS A 571 -3.98 -8.78 -31.54
CA HIS A 571 -5.15 -7.95 -31.27
C HIS A 571 -5.10 -6.57 -31.95
N VAL A 572 -3.92 -5.97 -32.11
CA VAL A 572 -3.75 -4.65 -32.73
C VAL A 572 -3.31 -4.78 -34.20
N GLY A 573 -2.47 -5.76 -34.50
CA GLY A 573 -2.06 -6.12 -35.86
C GLY A 573 -0.55 -6.07 -36.10
N ILE A 574 -0.08 -6.91 -37.04
CA ILE A 574 1.34 -7.01 -37.43
C ILE A 574 1.93 -5.70 -37.96
N ARG A 575 1.10 -4.77 -38.44
CA ARG A 575 1.52 -3.44 -38.92
C ARG A 575 2.16 -2.58 -37.82
N CYS A 576 1.99 -2.92 -36.54
CA CYS A 576 2.73 -2.33 -35.44
C CYS A 576 4.22 -2.68 -35.45
N PHE A 577 4.66 -3.56 -36.34
CA PHE A 577 6.04 -4.04 -36.41
C PHE A 577 6.65 -3.82 -37.79
N THR A 578 7.92 -3.40 -37.82
CA THR A 578 8.68 -3.28 -39.07
C THR A 578 9.18 -4.65 -39.55
N ALA A 579 9.27 -4.81 -40.88
CA ALA A 579 9.79 -6.00 -41.54
C ALA A 579 9.09 -7.34 -41.15
N GLY A 580 7.87 -7.28 -40.60
CA GLY A 580 7.10 -8.46 -40.20
C GLY A 580 7.71 -9.27 -39.05
N ARG A 581 8.62 -8.67 -38.26
CA ARG A 581 9.26 -9.34 -37.12
C ARG A 581 8.58 -8.90 -35.83
N VAL A 582 8.17 -9.84 -35.00
CA VAL A 582 7.60 -9.54 -33.67
C VAL A 582 8.75 -9.49 -32.67
N ALA A 583 9.39 -8.33 -32.56
CA ALA A 583 10.47 -8.04 -31.62
C ALA A 583 10.41 -6.57 -31.16
N LEU A 584 11.01 -6.28 -30.01
CA LEU A 584 10.95 -4.94 -29.39
C LEU A 584 11.60 -3.87 -30.29
N GLU A 585 12.70 -4.22 -30.97
CA GLU A 585 13.44 -3.33 -31.87
C GLU A 585 12.64 -2.95 -33.11
N SER A 586 11.71 -3.82 -33.51
CA SER A 586 10.81 -3.62 -34.65
C SER A 586 9.48 -2.96 -34.27
N PHE A 587 9.19 -2.77 -32.98
CA PHE A 587 7.89 -2.31 -32.49
C PHE A 587 7.70 -0.79 -32.66
N LEU A 588 6.86 -0.38 -33.61
CA LEU A 588 6.63 1.02 -33.98
C LEU A 588 5.92 1.83 -32.90
N LEU A 589 5.15 1.19 -32.03
CA LEU A 589 4.46 1.86 -30.92
C LEU A 589 5.30 1.92 -29.63
N ALA A 590 6.55 1.45 -29.65
CA ALA A 590 7.47 1.49 -28.52
C ALA A 590 7.51 2.83 -27.75
N PRO A 591 7.34 4.03 -28.37
CA PRO A 591 7.30 5.29 -27.61
C PRO A 591 6.16 5.44 -26.59
N LEU A 592 5.14 4.58 -26.62
CA LEU A 592 4.07 4.50 -25.62
C LEU A 592 4.32 3.42 -24.55
N PHE A 593 5.32 2.56 -24.75
CA PHE A 593 5.58 1.38 -23.95
C PHE A 593 6.97 1.41 -23.30
N ARG A 594 7.17 0.51 -22.34
CA ARG A 594 8.44 0.17 -21.70
C ARG A 594 8.58 -1.35 -21.64
N SER A 595 9.82 -1.84 -21.61
CA SER A 595 10.09 -3.28 -21.44
C SER A 595 9.63 -3.74 -20.04
N ALA A 596 8.99 -4.91 -19.98
CA ALA A 596 8.63 -5.61 -18.75
C ALA A 596 9.46 -6.90 -18.54
N GLY A 597 10.48 -7.13 -19.38
CA GLY A 597 11.31 -8.34 -19.38
C GLY A 597 10.78 -9.43 -20.33
N ASN A 598 11.62 -10.38 -20.72
CA ASN A 598 11.27 -11.55 -21.55
C ASN A 598 10.54 -11.27 -22.89
N GLY A 599 10.66 -10.06 -23.44
CA GLY A 599 9.93 -9.65 -24.65
C GLY A 599 8.51 -9.14 -24.38
N ASP A 600 8.15 -8.96 -23.12
CA ASP A 600 6.90 -8.34 -22.69
C ASP A 600 7.06 -6.83 -22.56
N VAL A 601 5.94 -6.13 -22.67
CA VAL A 601 5.86 -4.68 -22.59
C VAL A 601 4.72 -4.23 -21.69
N ALA A 602 4.92 -3.12 -21.02
CA ALA A 602 3.88 -2.39 -20.29
C ALA A 602 3.79 -0.96 -20.85
N LEU A 603 2.70 -0.24 -20.59
CA LEU A 603 2.68 1.18 -20.97
C LEU A 603 3.70 1.97 -20.14
N VAL A 604 4.23 3.04 -20.74
CA VAL A 604 5.26 3.88 -20.11
C VAL A 604 4.77 4.52 -18.81
N HIS A 605 3.45 4.72 -18.69
CA HIS A 605 2.77 5.14 -17.49
C HIS A 605 1.33 4.59 -17.48
N THR A 606 0.86 4.14 -16.32
CA THR A 606 -0.48 3.57 -16.10
C THR A 606 -1.63 4.50 -16.52
N VAL A 607 -1.45 5.82 -16.52
CA VAL A 607 -2.48 6.76 -17.01
C VAL A 607 -2.82 6.55 -18.48
N PHE A 608 -1.91 6.01 -19.30
CA PHE A 608 -2.25 5.66 -20.68
C PHE A 608 -3.24 4.49 -20.72
N GLN A 609 -3.10 3.50 -19.83
CA GLN A 609 -4.03 2.36 -19.75
C GLN A 609 -5.38 2.84 -19.23
N GLU A 610 -5.38 3.66 -18.17
CA GLU A 610 -6.59 4.28 -17.62
C GLU A 610 -7.33 5.13 -18.65
N TYR A 611 -6.58 5.80 -19.53
CA TYR A 611 -7.14 6.55 -20.65
C TYR A 611 -7.79 5.64 -21.70
N PHE A 612 -7.17 4.51 -22.06
CA PHE A 612 -7.79 3.52 -22.96
C PHE A 612 -9.03 2.88 -22.31
N ALA A 613 -8.99 2.58 -21.01
CA ALA A 613 -10.13 2.08 -20.26
C ALA A 613 -11.29 3.07 -20.23
N ALA A 614 -11.00 4.36 -19.96
CA ALA A 614 -12.00 5.41 -20.02
C ALA A 614 -12.62 5.49 -21.42
N ARG A 615 -11.82 5.43 -22.49
CA ARG A 615 -12.32 5.41 -23.88
C ARG A 615 -13.21 4.22 -24.19
N TRP A 616 -12.86 3.05 -23.69
CA TRP A 616 -13.69 1.85 -23.81
C TRP A 616 -15.06 2.05 -23.14
N LEU A 617 -15.06 2.58 -21.91
CA LEU A 617 -16.24 2.87 -21.11
C LEU A 617 -17.11 4.02 -21.67
N ARG A 618 -16.61 4.83 -22.61
CA ARG A 618 -17.45 5.82 -23.32
C ARG A 618 -18.56 5.15 -24.11
N THR A 619 -18.30 3.95 -24.62
CA THR A 619 -19.25 3.21 -25.46
C THR A 619 -20.24 2.42 -24.62
N ALA A 620 -21.47 2.25 -25.11
CA ALA A 620 -22.46 1.41 -24.45
C ALA A 620 -21.99 -0.05 -24.32
N VAL A 621 -21.37 -0.59 -25.39
CA VAL A 621 -20.80 -1.94 -25.41
C VAL A 621 -19.74 -2.11 -24.34
N GLY A 622 -18.80 -1.16 -24.23
CA GLY A 622 -17.73 -1.26 -23.25
C GLY A 622 -18.23 -1.21 -21.82
N ARG A 623 -19.29 -0.42 -21.54
CA ARG A 623 -19.94 -0.44 -20.22
C ARG A 623 -20.63 -1.76 -19.93
N GLU A 624 -21.35 -2.32 -20.90
CA GLU A 624 -22.03 -3.61 -20.72
C GLU A 624 -21.04 -4.76 -20.47
N GLU A 625 -19.93 -4.81 -21.21
CA GLU A 625 -18.89 -5.81 -21.00
C GLU A 625 -18.21 -5.65 -19.64
N ALA A 626 -17.88 -4.42 -19.24
CA ALA A 626 -17.34 -4.14 -17.91
C ALA A 626 -18.30 -4.59 -16.79
N ALA A 627 -19.61 -4.45 -16.97
CA ALA A 627 -20.60 -4.94 -16.00
C ALA A 627 -20.74 -6.46 -15.94
N ARG A 628 -20.32 -7.19 -16.99
CA ARG A 628 -20.29 -8.67 -16.98
C ARG A 628 -19.05 -9.21 -16.27
N ALA A 629 -17.97 -8.44 -16.22
CA ALA A 629 -16.81 -8.77 -15.41
C ALA A 629 -17.20 -8.79 -13.91
N ARG A 630 -16.67 -9.76 -13.17
CA ARG A 630 -17.06 -9.98 -11.76
C ARG A 630 -16.71 -8.77 -10.89
N GLU A 631 -15.51 -8.21 -11.07
CA GLU A 631 -15.01 -6.99 -10.41
C GLU A 631 -14.03 -6.27 -11.36
N PRO A 632 -14.50 -5.38 -12.26
CA PRO A 632 -13.60 -4.63 -13.13
C PRO A 632 -12.77 -3.62 -12.32
N ILE A 633 -11.50 -3.45 -12.67
CA ILE A 633 -10.65 -2.40 -12.09
C ILE A 633 -11.16 -1.03 -12.54
N LEU A 634 -11.66 -0.24 -11.59
CA LEU A 634 -12.16 1.11 -11.82
C LEU A 634 -11.46 2.07 -10.85
N THR A 635 -10.69 3.00 -11.40
CA THR A 635 -9.98 4.01 -10.62
C THR A 635 -10.64 5.38 -10.75
N GLU A 636 -10.37 6.25 -9.79
CA GLU A 636 -10.78 7.65 -9.87
C GLU A 636 -10.22 8.35 -11.13
N GLN A 637 -9.04 7.94 -11.61
CA GLN A 637 -8.45 8.49 -12.82
C GLN A 637 -9.22 8.05 -14.08
N VAL A 638 -9.66 6.77 -14.16
CA VAL A 638 -10.55 6.29 -15.24
C VAL A 638 -11.85 7.07 -15.24
N ARG A 639 -12.46 7.29 -14.06
CA ARG A 639 -13.68 8.10 -13.93
C ARG A 639 -13.45 9.54 -14.40
N SER A 640 -12.38 10.18 -13.93
CA SER A 640 -12.03 11.56 -14.31
C SER A 640 -11.82 11.71 -15.81
N PHE A 641 -11.09 10.76 -16.44
CA PHE A 641 -10.93 10.72 -17.89
C PHE A 641 -12.25 10.49 -18.62
N LEU A 642 -13.11 9.60 -18.13
CA LEU A 642 -14.43 9.35 -18.72
C LEU A 642 -15.31 10.61 -18.65
N ALA A 643 -15.30 11.32 -17.53
CA ALA A 643 -16.06 12.55 -17.33
C ALA A 643 -15.59 13.66 -18.29
N HIS A 644 -14.27 13.79 -18.48
CA HIS A 644 -13.69 14.76 -19.42
C HIS A 644 -13.95 14.40 -20.89
N LEU A 645 -13.78 13.13 -21.27
CA LEU A 645 -14.01 12.66 -22.64
C LEU A 645 -15.50 12.66 -23.03
N GLY A 646 -16.38 12.63 -22.03
CA GLY A 646 -17.80 12.36 -22.18
C GLY A 646 -18.07 10.91 -22.60
N ALA A 647 -19.22 10.39 -22.23
CA ALA A 647 -19.71 9.11 -22.70
C ALA A 647 -20.70 9.30 -23.86
N ASP A 648 -20.86 8.26 -24.68
CA ASP A 648 -21.90 8.25 -25.71
C ASP A 648 -23.26 8.49 -25.05
N PRO A 649 -24.03 9.51 -25.51
CA PRO A 649 -25.30 9.84 -24.90
C PRO A 649 -26.26 8.68 -25.08
N VAL A 650 -26.97 8.33 -24.01
CA VAL A 650 -28.07 7.38 -24.10
C VAL A 650 -29.31 8.19 -24.42
N ALA A 651 -29.97 7.90 -25.55
CA ALA A 651 -31.18 8.58 -25.94
C ALA A 651 -32.24 8.43 -24.84
N SER A 652 -32.74 9.56 -24.33
CA SER A 652 -33.81 9.57 -23.34
C SER A 652 -34.69 10.80 -23.46
N SER A 653 -35.93 10.67 -23.00
CA SER A 653 -36.81 11.82 -22.81
C SER A 653 -36.34 12.65 -21.60
N PRO A 654 -36.64 13.97 -21.54
CA PRO A 654 -36.35 14.77 -20.36
C PRO A 654 -36.92 14.14 -19.09
N ARG A 655 -36.07 14.00 -18.08
CA ARG A 655 -36.30 13.37 -16.77
C ARG A 655 -36.47 11.85 -16.81
N ALA A 656 -36.15 11.22 -17.94
CA ALA A 656 -36.11 9.77 -18.08
C ALA A 656 -34.68 9.25 -17.97
N VAL A 657 -34.47 8.28 -17.08
CA VAL A 657 -33.27 7.46 -17.02
C VAL A 657 -33.53 6.19 -17.83
N PRO A 658 -32.89 6.01 -19.01
CA PRO A 658 -33.13 4.87 -19.88
C PRO A 658 -32.44 3.59 -19.37
N PRO A 659 -32.88 2.40 -19.79
CA PRO A 659 -32.18 1.15 -19.53
C PRO A 659 -30.76 1.19 -20.11
N ALA A 660 -29.76 1.07 -19.25
CA ALA A 660 -28.36 1.03 -19.66
C ALA A 660 -27.47 0.59 -18.49
N THR A 661 -26.18 0.45 -18.77
CA THR A 661 -25.15 0.31 -17.73
C THR A 661 -24.49 1.66 -17.46
N TYR A 662 -24.34 1.97 -16.17
CA TYR A 662 -23.83 3.22 -15.64
C TYR A 662 -22.71 2.99 -14.62
N LEU A 663 -21.76 3.92 -14.58
CA LEU A 663 -20.71 3.98 -13.56
C LEU A 663 -21.26 4.72 -12.33
N VAL A 664 -21.31 4.04 -11.19
CA VAL A 664 -21.83 4.58 -9.91
C VAL A 664 -20.85 4.32 -8.77
N GLY A 665 -21.07 4.96 -7.64
CA GLY A 665 -20.27 4.80 -6.43
C GLY A 665 -19.27 5.94 -6.22
N PRO A 666 -18.73 6.05 -4.99
CA PRO A 666 -17.67 7.01 -4.69
C PRO A 666 -16.35 6.60 -5.34
N SER A 667 -15.39 7.51 -5.42
CA SER A 667 -14.06 7.33 -6.01
C SER A 667 -13.31 6.06 -5.57
N HIS A 668 -13.51 5.65 -4.32
CA HIS A 668 -12.90 4.47 -3.71
C HIS A 668 -13.62 3.15 -3.98
N ARG A 669 -14.83 3.22 -4.52
CA ARG A 669 -15.68 2.05 -4.78
C ARG A 669 -16.59 2.31 -5.96
N LEU A 670 -15.96 2.54 -7.10
CA LEU A 670 -16.63 2.66 -8.39
C LEU A 670 -17.14 1.28 -8.84
N LEU A 671 -18.35 1.25 -9.38
CA LEU A 671 -19.06 0.04 -9.76
C LEU A 671 -19.83 0.27 -11.07
N MET A 672 -19.95 -0.78 -11.86
CA MET A 672 -20.90 -0.81 -12.97
C MET A 672 -22.25 -1.32 -12.47
N ARG A 673 -23.32 -0.57 -12.74
CA ARG A 673 -24.70 -0.94 -12.41
C ARG A 673 -25.61 -0.79 -13.61
N ARG A 674 -26.46 -1.80 -13.80
CA ARG A 674 -27.46 -1.83 -14.86
C ARG A 674 -28.79 -1.32 -14.32
N ILE A 675 -29.43 -0.42 -15.07
CA ILE A 675 -30.84 -0.06 -14.93
C ILE A 675 -31.59 -0.87 -15.98
N GLU A 676 -32.56 -1.68 -15.54
CA GLU A 676 -33.24 -2.64 -16.42
C GLU A 676 -34.45 -2.03 -17.16
N GLN A 677 -35.10 -1.06 -16.54
CA GLN A 677 -36.31 -0.41 -17.06
C GLN A 677 -36.15 1.10 -17.03
N GLU A 678 -36.82 1.80 -17.94
CA GLU A 678 -36.81 3.26 -17.94
C GLU A 678 -37.45 3.77 -16.66
N VAL A 679 -36.83 4.78 -16.02
CA VAL A 679 -37.36 5.40 -14.80
C VAL A 679 -37.57 6.89 -15.03
N LEU A 680 -38.81 7.34 -14.85
CA LEU A 680 -39.22 8.74 -15.01
C LEU A 680 -39.18 9.44 -13.65
N PHE A 681 -38.36 10.48 -13.54
CA PHE A 681 -38.16 11.25 -12.32
C PHE A 681 -39.04 12.49 -12.25
N ASP A 682 -39.44 12.84 -11.03
CA ASP A 682 -39.86 14.21 -10.73
C ASP A 682 -38.70 15.18 -10.97
N GLU A 683 -39.03 16.34 -11.55
CA GLU A 683 -38.05 17.37 -11.85
C GLU A 683 -37.37 17.91 -10.58
N PHE A 684 -38.16 18.16 -9.53
CA PHE A 684 -37.72 18.69 -8.24
C PHE A 684 -38.06 17.73 -7.10
N PRO A 685 -37.43 17.88 -5.92
CA PRO A 685 -37.94 17.31 -4.69
C PRO A 685 -39.42 17.66 -4.47
N VAL A 686 -40.14 16.82 -3.74
CA VAL A 686 -41.53 17.11 -3.35
C VAL A 686 -41.55 18.39 -2.53
N THR A 687 -42.37 19.35 -2.94
CA THR A 687 -42.46 20.65 -2.28
C THR A 687 -43.49 20.65 -1.15
N VAL A 688 -43.41 21.64 -0.25
CA VAL A 688 -44.39 21.88 0.81
C VAL A 688 -45.82 21.96 0.24
N ARG A 689 -46.02 22.66 -0.88
CA ARG A 689 -47.33 22.76 -1.54
C ARG A 689 -47.92 21.38 -1.84
N ARG A 690 -47.15 20.54 -2.55
CA ARG A 690 -47.57 19.18 -2.92
C ARG A 690 -47.81 18.31 -1.68
N TYR A 691 -46.93 18.41 -0.67
CA TYR A 691 -47.10 17.64 0.56
C TYR A 691 -48.35 18.05 1.35
N ASN A 692 -48.70 19.33 1.36
CA ASN A 692 -49.94 19.81 1.99
C ASN A 692 -51.20 19.27 1.29
N GLU A 693 -51.18 19.09 -0.03
CA GLU A 693 -52.28 18.42 -0.76
C GLU A 693 -52.45 16.97 -0.30
N PHE A 694 -51.34 16.25 -0.07
CA PHE A 694 -51.36 14.90 0.50
C PHE A 694 -51.92 14.88 1.92
N LEU A 695 -51.50 15.79 2.80
CA LEU A 695 -52.03 15.90 4.16
C LEU A 695 -53.53 16.16 4.17
N ALA A 696 -54.02 17.02 3.27
CA ALA A 696 -55.46 17.27 3.11
C ALA A 696 -56.20 16.00 2.66
N ALA A 697 -55.63 15.20 1.75
CA ALA A 697 -56.20 13.94 1.31
C ALA A 697 -56.24 12.90 2.45
N VAL A 698 -55.15 12.77 3.23
CA VAL A 698 -55.09 11.90 4.41
C VAL A 698 -56.15 12.29 5.45
N ALA A 699 -56.31 13.59 5.72
CA ALA A 699 -57.32 14.07 6.66
C ALA A 699 -58.75 13.78 6.18
N ALA A 700 -59.00 13.82 4.86
CA ALA A 700 -60.32 13.60 4.29
C ALA A 700 -60.68 12.11 4.12
N GLN A 701 -59.72 11.24 3.82
CA GLN A 701 -59.96 9.87 3.33
C GLN A 701 -59.26 8.78 4.16
N GLY A 702 -58.38 9.15 5.08
CA GLY A 702 -57.43 8.24 5.72
C GLY A 702 -56.25 7.90 4.80
N CYS A 703 -55.24 7.21 5.35
CA CYS A 703 -53.96 6.92 4.67
C CYS A 703 -53.73 5.45 4.30
N SER A 704 -54.57 4.53 4.78
CA SER A 704 -54.32 3.08 4.72
C SER A 704 -54.11 2.51 3.31
N GLN A 705 -54.70 3.15 2.29
CA GLN A 705 -54.54 2.75 0.88
C GLN A 705 -53.16 3.10 0.28
N TRP A 706 -52.43 4.01 0.92
CA TRP A 706 -51.11 4.47 0.48
C TRP A 706 -49.97 3.97 1.38
N ASP A 707 -50.31 3.58 2.60
CA ASP A 707 -49.35 3.08 3.58
C ASP A 707 -48.55 1.88 3.10
N HIS A 708 -47.31 1.81 3.57
CA HIS A 708 -46.51 0.59 3.46
C HIS A 708 -47.13 -0.49 4.36
N PRO A 709 -47.12 -1.78 3.96
CA PRO A 709 -47.64 -2.87 4.80
C PRO A 709 -47.02 -2.92 6.20
N ASP A 710 -45.73 -2.61 6.30
CA ASP A 710 -44.97 -2.55 7.55
C ASP A 710 -45.02 -1.18 8.27
N THR A 711 -45.89 -0.25 7.85
CA THR A 711 -46.04 1.05 8.55
C THR A 711 -46.43 0.78 10.02
N PRO A 712 -45.80 1.45 11.00
CA PRO A 712 -46.17 1.30 12.41
C PRO A 712 -47.66 1.63 12.67
N PRO A 713 -48.36 0.90 13.56
CA PRO A 713 -49.82 1.04 13.76
C PRO A 713 -50.34 2.43 14.13
N ASP A 714 -49.49 3.30 14.68
CA ASP A 714 -49.83 4.67 15.11
C ASP A 714 -49.00 5.73 14.38
N HIS A 715 -48.49 5.42 13.19
CA HIS A 715 -47.68 6.35 12.41
C HIS A 715 -48.52 7.54 11.93
N SER A 716 -48.06 8.77 12.23
CA SER A 716 -48.65 10.00 11.69
C SER A 716 -47.85 10.50 10.49
N HIS A 717 -48.56 10.92 9.44
CA HIS A 717 -47.95 11.55 8.28
C HIS A 717 -47.70 13.06 8.43
N GLU A 718 -48.15 13.66 9.54
CA GLU A 718 -47.81 15.05 9.85
C GLU A 718 -46.29 15.24 9.94
N PRO A 719 -45.74 16.31 9.35
CA PRO A 719 -44.34 16.67 9.54
C PRO A 719 -44.03 16.87 11.03
N TRP A 720 -42.81 16.53 11.44
CA TRP A 720 -42.40 16.71 12.83
C TRP A 720 -42.10 18.18 13.12
N ARG A 721 -43.15 18.92 13.50
CA ARG A 721 -43.11 20.38 13.66
C ARG A 721 -42.07 20.85 14.69
N GLU A 722 -41.82 20.04 15.72
CA GLU A 722 -40.80 20.34 16.75
C GLU A 722 -39.36 20.37 16.21
N ARG A 723 -39.09 19.75 15.04
CA ARG A 723 -37.78 19.77 14.40
C ARG A 723 -37.65 20.85 13.33
N LEU A 724 -38.72 21.57 13.02
CA LEU A 724 -38.67 22.69 12.09
C LEU A 724 -37.95 23.87 12.76
N ARG A 725 -37.05 24.51 12.02
CA ARG A 725 -36.43 25.77 12.46
C ARG A 725 -37.43 26.93 12.45
N ASN A 726 -38.33 26.92 11.47
CA ASN A 726 -39.47 27.82 11.41
C ASN A 726 -40.77 27.02 11.63
N PRO A 727 -41.51 27.27 12.73
CA PRO A 727 -42.80 26.60 12.98
C PRO A 727 -43.84 26.80 11.87
N GLU A 728 -43.73 27.89 11.10
CA GLU A 728 -44.65 28.25 10.02
C GLU A 728 -44.25 27.66 8.65
N TYR A 729 -43.22 26.83 8.57
CA TYR A 729 -42.67 26.28 7.31
C TYR A 729 -43.71 25.59 6.42
N TYR A 730 -44.73 24.95 7.00
CA TYR A 730 -45.80 24.27 6.25
C TYR A 730 -47.07 25.12 6.08
N THR A 731 -47.14 26.31 6.70
CA THR A 731 -48.35 27.15 6.74
C THR A 731 -48.18 28.50 6.06
N ASP A 732 -46.95 29.01 6.00
CA ASP A 732 -46.65 30.27 5.32
C ASP A 732 -46.45 30.02 3.82
N PRO A 733 -47.22 30.71 2.94
CA PRO A 733 -47.12 30.58 1.49
C PRO A 733 -45.72 30.78 0.92
N GLN A 734 -44.82 31.51 1.60
CA GLN A 734 -43.45 31.72 1.12
C GLN A 734 -42.65 30.42 0.97
N TYR A 735 -43.02 29.37 1.69
CA TYR A 735 -42.34 28.07 1.67
C TYR A 735 -42.97 27.05 0.71
N GLU A 736 -44.01 27.42 -0.04
CA GLU A 736 -44.73 26.47 -0.91
C GLU A 736 -43.84 25.75 -1.93
N ASP A 737 -42.82 26.44 -2.44
CA ASP A 737 -41.85 25.90 -3.41
C ASP A 737 -40.56 25.38 -2.74
N PHE A 738 -40.52 25.30 -1.41
CA PHE A 738 -39.41 24.69 -0.67
C PHE A 738 -39.63 23.17 -0.54
N PRO A 739 -38.57 22.37 -0.36
CA PRO A 739 -38.70 20.94 -0.14
C PRO A 739 -39.54 20.61 1.10
N ALA A 740 -40.37 19.57 1.01
CA ALA A 740 -41.03 18.98 2.18
C ALA A 740 -39.98 18.24 3.03
N ILE A 741 -39.71 18.78 4.23
CA ILE A 741 -38.72 18.29 5.20
C ILE A 741 -39.39 17.83 6.50
N CYS A 742 -38.63 17.24 7.42
CA CYS A 742 -39.16 16.68 8.67
C CYS A 742 -40.23 15.61 8.43
N VAL A 743 -40.12 14.89 7.30
CA VAL A 743 -40.96 13.76 6.92
C VAL A 743 -40.19 12.46 7.11
N SER A 744 -40.88 11.42 7.60
CA SER A 744 -40.27 10.10 7.74
C SER A 744 -40.25 9.35 6.41
N TRP A 745 -39.49 8.25 6.36
CA TRP A 745 -39.49 7.36 5.19
C TRP A 745 -40.88 6.79 4.89
N TRP A 746 -41.65 6.47 5.93
CA TRP A 746 -43.02 5.95 5.81
C TRP A 746 -43.95 6.97 5.14
N SER A 747 -43.82 8.24 5.51
CA SER A 747 -44.60 9.32 4.90
C SER A 747 -44.18 9.60 3.47
N ALA A 748 -42.88 9.57 3.17
CA ALA A 748 -42.38 9.70 1.80
C ALA A 748 -42.88 8.56 0.90
N TYR A 749 -42.91 7.32 1.41
CA TYR A 749 -43.49 6.17 0.71
C TYR A 749 -44.99 6.36 0.44
N ALA A 750 -45.76 6.72 1.46
CA ALA A 750 -47.20 6.92 1.34
C ALA A 750 -47.53 8.06 0.37
N PHE A 751 -46.79 9.18 0.43
CA PHE A 751 -46.91 10.27 -0.53
C PHE A 751 -46.66 9.79 -1.96
N ALA A 752 -45.59 9.03 -2.19
CA ALA A 752 -45.28 8.54 -3.53
C ALA A 752 -46.44 7.68 -4.07
N ARG A 753 -47.03 6.82 -3.24
CA ARG A 753 -48.20 6.02 -3.61
C ARG A 753 -49.46 6.85 -3.86
N PHE A 754 -49.66 7.92 -3.10
CA PHE A 754 -50.75 8.89 -3.31
C PHE A 754 -50.71 9.49 -4.72
N GLU A 755 -49.51 9.81 -5.22
CA GLU A 755 -49.35 10.30 -6.59
C GLU A 755 -49.27 9.20 -7.67
N GLY A 756 -49.50 7.93 -7.31
CA GLY A 756 -49.36 6.81 -8.25
C GLY A 756 -47.91 6.54 -8.68
N LYS A 757 -46.95 6.88 -7.82
CA LYS A 757 -45.50 6.78 -8.02
C LYS A 757 -44.87 5.87 -6.96
N ARG A 758 -43.53 5.85 -6.92
CA ARG A 758 -42.70 5.22 -5.88
C ARG A 758 -41.49 6.09 -5.54
N LEU A 759 -40.77 5.74 -4.48
CA LEU A 759 -39.44 6.29 -4.22
C LEU A 759 -38.40 5.67 -5.18
N PRO A 760 -37.39 6.42 -5.65
CA PRO A 760 -36.28 5.87 -6.41
C PRO A 760 -35.46 4.93 -5.52
N THR A 761 -34.82 3.92 -6.11
CA THR A 761 -33.70 3.23 -5.45
C THR A 761 -32.50 4.17 -5.36
N CYS A 762 -31.56 3.91 -4.45
CA CYS A 762 -30.35 4.75 -4.36
C CYS A 762 -29.46 4.65 -5.60
N VAL A 763 -29.54 3.55 -6.36
CA VAL A 763 -28.82 3.39 -7.63
C VAL A 763 -29.49 4.20 -8.73
N GLU A 764 -30.81 4.12 -8.87
CA GLU A 764 -31.56 4.94 -9.83
C GLU A 764 -31.33 6.43 -9.58
N TRP A 765 -31.36 6.85 -8.31
CA TRP A 765 -31.13 8.24 -7.92
C TRP A 765 -29.72 8.71 -8.32
N GLU A 766 -28.69 7.91 -8.06
CA GLU A 766 -27.32 8.29 -8.43
C GLU A 766 -27.14 8.33 -9.95
N VAL A 767 -27.69 7.34 -10.66
CA VAL A 767 -27.67 7.34 -12.13
C VAL A 767 -28.35 8.60 -12.66
N ALA A 768 -29.51 8.97 -12.12
CA ALA A 768 -30.22 10.19 -12.49
C ALA A 768 -29.37 11.46 -12.28
N ALA A 769 -28.54 11.51 -11.23
CA ALA A 769 -27.65 12.64 -10.95
C ALA A 769 -26.41 12.64 -11.85
N ARG A 770 -25.80 11.47 -12.07
CA ARG A 770 -24.47 11.31 -12.66
C ARG A 770 -24.47 11.07 -14.18
N GLY A 771 -25.48 10.38 -14.71
CA GLY A 771 -25.49 9.94 -16.10
C GLY A 771 -24.40 8.92 -16.42
N THR A 772 -23.93 8.90 -17.68
CA THR A 772 -23.04 7.85 -18.23
C THR A 772 -21.56 8.14 -18.15
N ASP A 773 -21.16 9.38 -17.87
CA ASP A 773 -19.76 9.82 -17.95
C ASP A 773 -19.03 9.83 -16.60
N GLY A 774 -19.70 9.48 -15.51
CA GLY A 774 -19.05 9.36 -14.21
C GLY A 774 -18.75 10.69 -13.51
N ARG A 775 -19.37 11.80 -13.92
CA ARG A 775 -19.20 13.13 -13.28
C ARG A 775 -19.46 13.14 -11.76
N LEU A 776 -18.80 14.04 -11.05
CA LEU A 776 -18.91 14.20 -9.59
C LEU A 776 -20.21 14.90 -9.18
N PHE A 777 -20.66 15.90 -9.95
CA PHE A 777 -21.88 16.67 -9.70
C PHE A 777 -22.81 16.61 -10.91
N PRO A 778 -24.11 16.89 -10.76
CA PRO A 778 -25.07 16.88 -11.87
C PRO A 778 -24.60 17.69 -13.10
N TRP A 779 -23.95 18.84 -12.86
CA TRP A 779 -23.44 19.73 -13.90
C TRP A 779 -22.03 19.38 -14.43
N GLY A 780 -21.31 18.45 -13.81
CA GLY A 780 -19.94 18.08 -14.19
C GLY A 780 -18.98 17.99 -13.01
N ASP A 781 -17.66 17.96 -13.28
CA ASP A 781 -16.62 17.89 -12.25
C ASP A 781 -16.17 19.26 -11.74
N ALA A 782 -16.59 20.35 -12.40
CA ALA A 782 -16.21 21.71 -12.03
C ALA A 782 -16.83 22.12 -10.67
N PHE A 783 -16.01 22.76 -9.85
CA PHE A 783 -16.45 23.35 -8.59
C PHE A 783 -17.27 24.62 -8.84
N ASP A 784 -18.51 24.68 -8.34
CA ASP A 784 -19.42 25.81 -8.48
C ASP A 784 -20.26 26.00 -7.21
N LEU A 785 -19.91 27.00 -6.39
CA LEU A 785 -20.63 27.33 -5.16
C LEU A 785 -22.04 27.88 -5.40
N ALA A 786 -22.34 28.38 -6.60
CA ALA A 786 -23.68 28.86 -6.94
C ALA A 786 -24.62 27.73 -7.36
N ALA A 787 -24.08 26.57 -7.77
CA ALA A 787 -24.87 25.46 -8.27
C ALA A 787 -25.54 24.61 -7.17
N ALA A 788 -25.09 24.66 -5.91
CA ALA A 788 -25.70 23.87 -4.84
C ALA A 788 -25.80 24.62 -3.51
N ASN A 789 -26.95 24.46 -2.85
CA ASN A 789 -27.14 24.84 -1.45
C ASN A 789 -26.36 23.86 -0.56
N CYS A 790 -25.21 24.27 -0.01
CA CYS A 790 -24.34 23.43 0.83
C CYS A 790 -23.50 24.28 1.78
N ALA A 791 -22.85 23.68 2.78
CA ALA A 791 -22.10 24.43 3.80
C ALA A 791 -21.05 25.39 3.20
N ASP A 792 -20.41 24.98 2.11
CA ASP A 792 -19.40 25.79 1.40
C ASP A 792 -20.01 27.03 0.74
N SER A 793 -21.23 26.94 0.19
CA SER A 793 -21.91 28.08 -0.41
C SER A 793 -22.27 29.13 0.65
N TRP A 794 -22.66 28.68 1.85
CA TRP A 794 -22.93 29.55 3.01
C TRP A 794 -21.65 30.14 3.61
N SER A 795 -20.54 29.39 3.61
CA SER A 795 -19.24 29.90 4.08
C SER A 795 -18.56 30.84 3.08
N GLY A 796 -18.99 30.81 1.81
CA GLY A 796 -18.39 31.59 0.72
C GLY A 796 -17.02 31.09 0.27
N ARG A 797 -16.59 29.90 0.72
CA ARG A 797 -15.31 29.28 0.36
C ARG A 797 -15.35 27.75 0.49
N PRO A 798 -14.45 27.01 -0.20
CA PRO A 798 -14.36 25.56 -0.07
C PRO A 798 -13.96 25.11 1.36
N LEU A 799 -14.70 24.15 1.91
CA LEU A 799 -14.48 23.53 3.22
C LEU A 799 -13.82 22.17 3.03
N VAL A 800 -12.53 22.20 2.75
CA VAL A 800 -11.76 21.04 2.25
C VAL A 800 -11.54 19.97 3.32
N THR A 801 -11.46 20.34 4.60
CA THR A 801 -11.25 19.41 5.73
C THR A 801 -12.42 19.44 6.73
N TYR A 802 -12.49 18.42 7.59
CA TYR A 802 -13.55 18.33 8.60
C TYR A 802 -13.43 19.45 9.64
N GLU A 803 -12.22 19.88 9.96
CA GLU A 803 -11.87 20.90 10.97
C GLU A 803 -12.21 22.28 10.46
N VAL A 804 -11.94 22.55 9.17
CA VAL A 804 -12.37 23.79 8.53
C VAL A 804 -13.89 23.88 8.58
N TRP A 805 -14.59 22.80 8.19
CA TRP A 805 -16.05 22.73 8.28
C TRP A 805 -16.55 22.86 9.73
N LYS A 806 -15.96 22.13 10.68
CA LYS A 806 -16.33 22.15 12.09
C LYS A 806 -16.05 23.51 12.73
N GLY A 807 -14.95 24.16 12.37
CA GLY A 807 -14.62 25.51 12.82
C GLY A 807 -15.64 26.55 12.34
N GLU A 808 -16.19 26.39 11.13
CA GLU A 808 -17.29 27.23 10.63
C GLU A 808 -18.61 26.97 11.41
N ILE A 809 -18.88 25.72 11.79
CA ILE A 809 -20.02 25.36 12.66
C ILE A 809 -19.85 25.97 14.05
N ASP A 810 -18.72 25.71 14.70
CA ASP A 810 -18.43 26.16 16.06
C ASP A 810 -18.38 27.69 16.13
N GLY A 811 -17.86 28.34 15.08
CA GLY A 811 -17.89 29.78 14.88
C GLY A 811 -19.26 30.35 14.56
N GLY A 812 -20.27 29.51 14.36
CA GLY A 812 -21.67 29.88 14.17
C GLY A 812 -22.04 30.37 12.77
N ARG A 813 -21.11 30.37 11.81
CA ARG A 813 -21.35 30.87 10.44
C ARG A 813 -22.32 30.00 9.64
N LEU A 814 -22.45 28.73 10.03
CA LEU A 814 -23.42 27.80 9.42
C LEU A 814 -24.74 27.70 10.20
N ARG A 815 -24.97 28.55 11.21
CA ARG A 815 -26.21 28.51 12.01
C ARG A 815 -27.43 28.85 11.20
N GLU A 816 -27.31 29.71 10.20
CA GLU A 816 -28.44 30.17 9.37
C GLU A 816 -28.73 29.25 8.19
N CYS A 817 -27.88 28.25 7.90
CA CYS A 817 -28.10 27.35 6.78
C CYS A 817 -29.46 26.66 6.90
N ALA A 818 -30.23 26.70 5.83
CA ALA A 818 -31.56 26.12 5.76
C ALA A 818 -31.86 25.64 4.33
N PRO A 819 -32.91 24.83 4.14
CA PRO A 819 -33.40 24.55 2.80
C PRO A 819 -33.81 25.84 2.11
N MET A 820 -33.60 25.90 0.81
CA MET A 820 -33.99 26.99 -0.08
C MET A 820 -35.03 26.49 -1.07
N SER A 821 -35.67 27.42 -1.80
CA SER A 821 -36.64 27.06 -2.83
C SER A 821 -36.00 26.12 -3.84
N VAL A 822 -36.78 25.16 -4.35
CA VAL A 822 -36.29 24.23 -5.40
C VAL A 822 -35.91 24.96 -6.69
N LEU A 823 -36.28 26.24 -6.82
CA LEU A 823 -36.01 27.09 -7.98
C LEU A 823 -34.67 27.85 -7.91
N ASP A 824 -34.07 28.01 -6.72
CA ASP A 824 -32.98 28.97 -6.47
C ASP A 824 -31.63 28.59 -7.12
N HIS A 825 -31.46 27.31 -7.50
CA HIS A 825 -30.23 26.81 -8.14
C HIS A 825 -30.50 26.31 -9.57
N PRO A 826 -30.57 27.19 -10.58
CA PRO A 826 -30.82 26.82 -11.96
C PRO A 826 -29.68 26.05 -12.63
N GLY A 827 -28.45 26.15 -12.11
CA GLY A 827 -27.30 25.36 -12.60
C GLY A 827 -27.27 23.90 -12.12
N ASN A 828 -28.10 23.55 -11.13
CA ASN A 828 -28.15 22.20 -10.57
C ASN A 828 -29.00 21.26 -11.43
N VAL A 829 -28.52 20.94 -12.63
CA VAL A 829 -29.25 20.16 -13.63
C VAL A 829 -28.43 18.93 -14.00
N SER A 830 -29.05 17.76 -13.88
CA SER A 830 -28.43 16.50 -14.27
C SER A 830 -28.41 16.31 -15.80
N PRO A 831 -27.65 15.33 -16.33
CA PRO A 831 -27.65 14.99 -17.76
C PRO A 831 -29.05 14.69 -18.32
N PHE A 832 -29.96 14.23 -17.46
CA PHE A 832 -31.33 13.89 -17.82
C PHE A 832 -32.30 15.07 -17.59
N GLY A 833 -31.83 16.26 -17.25
CA GLY A 833 -32.68 17.43 -17.00
C GLY A 833 -33.37 17.45 -15.65
N ILE A 834 -32.92 16.65 -14.69
CA ILE A 834 -33.48 16.57 -13.33
C ILE A 834 -32.80 17.62 -12.46
N ARG A 835 -33.56 18.37 -11.67
CA ARG A 835 -33.06 19.53 -10.93
C ARG A 835 -32.87 19.27 -9.43
N GLY A 836 -31.88 19.95 -8.86
CA GLY A 836 -31.62 19.96 -7.42
C GLY A 836 -31.19 18.60 -6.90
N MET A 837 -30.35 17.88 -7.65
CA MET A 837 -29.85 16.57 -7.25
C MET A 837 -28.66 16.68 -6.28
N ALA A 838 -27.96 17.82 -6.22
CA ALA A 838 -26.86 18.02 -5.26
C ALA A 838 -27.21 19.08 -4.21
N GLY A 839 -27.10 18.74 -2.93
CA GLY A 839 -27.34 19.64 -1.80
C GLY A 839 -28.82 19.97 -1.58
N ASN A 840 -29.07 21.06 -0.88
CA ASN A 840 -30.38 21.48 -0.35
C ASN A 840 -30.92 20.50 0.71
N VAL A 841 -31.40 19.33 0.33
CA VAL A 841 -31.90 18.31 1.26
C VAL A 841 -31.45 16.92 0.82
N TRP A 842 -31.13 16.08 1.79
CA TRP A 842 -31.05 14.64 1.58
C TRP A 842 -32.39 14.10 1.06
N GLU A 843 -32.36 13.14 0.16
CA GLU A 843 -33.59 12.57 -0.40
C GLU A 843 -33.77 11.09 -0.06
N TRP A 844 -34.93 10.74 0.49
CA TRP A 844 -35.30 9.35 0.77
C TRP A 844 -35.33 8.48 -0.49
N THR A 845 -34.83 7.25 -0.35
CA THR A 845 -34.88 6.21 -1.39
C THR A 845 -35.63 4.98 -0.90
N SER A 846 -36.05 4.10 -1.82
CA SER A 846 -36.66 2.80 -1.51
C SER A 846 -35.65 1.74 -1.05
N THR A 847 -34.34 2.05 -1.05
CA THR A 847 -33.30 1.11 -0.63
C THR A 847 -33.20 1.04 0.90
N VAL A 848 -33.70 -0.05 1.48
CA VAL A 848 -33.83 -0.26 2.93
C VAL A 848 -32.87 -1.33 3.45
N PHE A 849 -32.32 -1.09 4.65
CA PHE A 849 -31.47 -2.00 5.41
C PHE A 849 -32.21 -2.47 6.67
N GLY A 850 -32.92 -3.60 6.55
CA GLY A 850 -33.84 -4.09 7.58
C GLY A 850 -33.20 -4.33 8.95
N ALA A 851 -31.97 -4.88 8.99
CA ALA A 851 -31.26 -5.22 10.22
C ALA A 851 -31.02 -4.02 11.17
N ILE A 852 -30.93 -2.80 10.62
CA ILE A 852 -30.69 -1.57 11.36
C ILE A 852 -31.86 -0.57 11.25
N ASN A 853 -32.97 -0.98 10.63
CA ASN A 853 -34.16 -0.16 10.41
C ASN A 853 -33.90 1.21 9.76
N SER A 854 -32.98 1.25 8.79
CA SER A 854 -32.59 2.48 8.08
C SER A 854 -32.85 2.37 6.58
N ALA A 855 -33.04 3.50 5.93
CA ALA A 855 -33.06 3.60 4.47
C ALA A 855 -31.91 4.49 3.99
N ALA A 856 -31.46 4.27 2.76
CA ALA A 856 -30.49 5.15 2.13
C ALA A 856 -31.14 6.49 1.80
N VAL A 857 -30.40 7.57 2.06
CA VAL A 857 -30.67 8.91 1.56
C VAL A 857 -29.54 9.35 0.64
N CYS A 858 -29.83 10.19 -0.36
CA CYS A 858 -28.85 10.61 -1.36
C CYS A 858 -28.81 12.15 -1.54
N GLY A 859 -27.70 12.65 -2.08
CA GLY A 859 -27.54 14.03 -2.57
C GLY A 859 -26.96 15.05 -1.62
N GLY A 860 -26.96 14.79 -0.31
CA GLY A 860 -26.47 15.74 0.69
C GLY A 860 -27.44 16.89 0.95
N SER A 861 -27.16 17.68 1.99
CA SER A 861 -28.01 18.80 2.43
C SER A 861 -27.25 20.12 2.55
N TYR A 862 -28.00 21.20 2.79
CA TYR A 862 -27.51 22.57 2.96
C TYR A 862 -26.39 22.75 4.00
N ASP A 863 -26.26 21.83 4.96
CA ASP A 863 -25.28 21.84 6.05
C ASP A 863 -24.10 20.89 5.84
N ASN A 864 -24.08 20.17 4.71
CA ASN A 864 -22.97 19.29 4.35
C ASN A 864 -21.92 20.04 3.52
N PRO A 865 -20.63 19.72 3.70
CA PRO A 865 -19.59 20.32 2.87
C PRO A 865 -19.70 19.84 1.42
N TYR A 866 -19.11 20.57 0.48
CA TYR A 866 -19.25 20.34 -0.95
C TYR A 866 -18.84 18.91 -1.39
N ARG A 867 -17.83 18.32 -0.73
CA ARG A 867 -17.41 16.91 -0.92
C ARG A 867 -18.48 15.89 -0.54
N ALA A 868 -19.48 16.28 0.26
CA ALA A 868 -20.55 15.44 0.77
C ALA A 868 -21.91 15.70 0.07
N VAL A 869 -21.91 16.51 -1.01
CA VAL A 869 -23.08 16.71 -1.89
C VAL A 869 -22.82 16.21 -3.32
N GLN A 870 -21.83 15.34 -3.51
CA GLN A 870 -21.54 14.70 -4.80
C GLN A 870 -22.66 13.74 -5.19
N ALA A 871 -22.77 13.42 -6.48
CA ALA A 871 -23.77 12.48 -7.01
C ALA A 871 -23.67 11.07 -6.37
N SER A 872 -22.49 10.67 -5.89
CA SER A 872 -22.28 9.41 -5.16
C SER A 872 -22.56 9.49 -3.66
N SER A 873 -22.81 10.68 -3.11
CA SER A 873 -23.00 10.88 -1.67
C SER A 873 -24.27 10.18 -1.19
N LYS A 874 -24.09 9.23 -0.28
CA LYS A 874 -25.16 8.47 0.37
C LYS A 874 -24.95 8.45 1.87
N ALA A 875 -26.05 8.46 2.63
CA ALA A 875 -26.04 8.19 4.05
C ALA A 875 -27.16 7.21 4.40
N LEU A 876 -27.12 6.68 5.63
CA LEU A 876 -28.20 5.86 6.18
C LEU A 876 -28.94 6.67 7.23
N TYR A 877 -30.26 6.72 7.12
CA TYR A 877 -31.11 7.39 8.10
C TYR A 877 -32.22 6.46 8.57
N VAL A 878 -32.51 6.49 9.87
CA VAL A 878 -33.50 5.59 10.49
C VAL A 878 -34.89 5.90 9.92
N ARG A 879 -35.63 4.87 9.48
CA ARG A 879 -36.90 5.06 8.76
C ARG A 879 -37.98 5.80 9.54
N ARG A 880 -37.99 5.67 10.88
CA ARG A 880 -38.90 6.38 11.79
C ARG A 880 -38.44 7.81 12.10
N GLY A 881 -37.18 8.14 11.81
CA GLY A 881 -36.64 9.47 12.04
C GLY A 881 -37.17 10.48 11.03
N SER A 882 -37.04 11.76 11.37
CA SER A 882 -37.32 12.89 10.49
C SER A 882 -36.28 13.98 10.74
N SER A 883 -35.91 14.74 9.71
CA SER A 883 -34.89 15.78 9.82
C SER A 883 -35.29 16.99 8.99
N ASN A 884 -34.93 18.18 9.47
CA ASN A 884 -35.06 19.42 8.70
C ASN A 884 -34.10 19.47 7.48
N ALA A 885 -33.18 18.52 7.38
CA ALA A 885 -32.26 18.35 6.26
C ALA A 885 -32.64 17.18 5.32
N VAL A 886 -33.76 16.48 5.56
CA VAL A 886 -34.17 15.31 4.77
C VAL A 886 -35.57 15.52 4.18
N GLY A 887 -35.65 15.47 2.85
CA GLY A 887 -36.87 15.41 2.05
C GLY A 887 -36.86 14.19 1.13
N PHE A 888 -37.49 14.28 -0.04
CA PHE A 888 -37.58 13.18 -1.01
C PHE A 888 -38.07 13.63 -2.38
N ARG A 889 -37.89 12.77 -3.39
CA ARG A 889 -38.53 12.89 -4.71
C ARG A 889 -39.16 11.57 -5.12
N CYS A 890 -40.07 11.63 -6.09
CA CYS A 890 -40.77 10.45 -6.58
C CYS A 890 -40.33 10.08 -8.01
N VAL A 891 -40.53 8.82 -8.35
CA VAL A 891 -40.32 8.27 -9.69
C VAL A 891 -41.48 7.36 -10.10
N ARG A 892 -41.61 7.09 -11.39
CA ARG A 892 -42.50 6.05 -11.94
C ARG A 892 -41.76 5.26 -13.02
N GLU A 893 -42.20 4.04 -13.29
CA GLU A 893 -41.67 3.28 -14.42
C GLU A 893 -42.07 3.96 -15.74
N GLY A 894 -41.15 3.94 -16.71
CA GLY A 894 -41.41 4.25 -18.11
C GLY A 894 -42.29 3.18 -18.77
N GLN A 895 -42.91 3.53 -19.89
CA GLN A 895 -43.81 2.63 -20.63
C GLN A 895 -43.06 1.67 -21.55
#